data_AF-A0A1V5Y5L2-F1
#
_entry.id   AF-A0A1V5Y5L2-F1
#
_cell.length_a   1.000
_cell.length_b   1.000
_cell.length_c   1.000
_cell.angle_alpha   90.00
_cell.angle_beta   90.00
_cell.angle_gamma   90.00
#
_symmetry.space_group_name_H-M   'P 1'
#
loop_
_entity.id
_entity.type
_entity.pdbx_description
1 polymer ?
#
loop_
_entity_poly.entity_id
_entity_poly.type
_entity_poly.pdbx_seq_one_letter_code
_entity_poly.pdbx_strand_id
1 'polypeptide(L)'
;MTKMTKTFYLIIFFLLMLRGFVYAAPSDNPWASFDKAPLTIIYPDNPALSNPPFLHWQAQPDAARYDVRLSGGGKSFTWNTTRNFYTPVNDLDSGATWTLEIIALDKDNKTLGLSQKKFFMGKTGLGLNLDLNTLKFTKGALFYPSEAELKKLEAIDGWASPYKERLISYASEPLTTALLTLKEPPRYKDNTWNLEQWKQKNDAAFAVRGYVVPASLSWRMTGDRALLANVKKICLETAEWDPVGGSGLWDNDHSAQALIFSLSIAYNLLQNEWTPAEKAKILRCIKLRAEDFYKFQNPFLKKTVAAGLMNDPDNNHPWFCTAGMGIGAMALMGEDPKAEELLSFAAQLFYGVYFPRGGSYGEWHEGIDYWSYTLYFVFQFNDALKAATGVDLYRHPWMKSTAFFKIYTHPPQGGYVPFGDSKNHAPDAFDKLVMMRMASVYHDTLAWRYVNAIPNEIKKGFLADALLWDSPEPAVMIRETNAPFAFHYKDIGWVVSNNNIFEADKRVLFAMRCGKVFGTGAHSHGDQNHFIITAGNDRLIWDAGYYDWHGSPHHKAFTIQTLAHNAILIDGEGQQIFKTGTDGEIKEFTLHGKSLTVQGDASNPAIYDGRVQKFLRAIKYDNERDFIIRDEIIATKPSRISWLLHSDFPINYDAASGAIIIRGNQYQLSGRFETSAAVEAALSDNFPVDPNPPLPKQYHLEIKTKEAVREWSPALILALDTLIGK
;
A
#
# COMPACT_ATOMS: atom_id res chain seq x y z
N MET A 1 17.28 10.80 47.40
CA MET A 1 17.92 9.50 47.10
C MET A 1 17.93 9.35 45.59
N THR A 2 18.96 9.90 44.98
CA THR A 2 18.96 10.38 43.61
C THR A 2 20.41 10.28 43.16
N LYS A 3 20.75 9.15 42.52
CA LYS A 3 21.95 8.94 41.67
C LYS A 3 22.19 7.48 41.27
N MET A 4 21.49 6.49 41.85
CA MET A 4 21.69 5.06 41.51
C MET A 4 20.81 4.53 40.36
N THR A 5 19.76 5.23 39.94
CA THR A 5 18.84 4.75 38.87
C THR A 5 19.26 5.13 37.45
N LYS A 6 20.16 6.12 37.27
CA LYS A 6 20.63 6.52 35.91
C LYS A 6 21.71 5.59 35.33
N THR A 7 22.47 4.89 36.17
CA THR A 7 23.55 4.01 35.71
C THR A 7 23.03 2.67 35.16
N PHE A 8 21.86 2.21 35.58
CA PHE A 8 21.26 0.96 35.08
C PHE A 8 20.64 1.13 33.68
N TYR A 9 20.01 2.28 33.40
CA TYR A 9 19.51 2.61 32.07
C TYR A 9 20.62 2.88 31.06
N LEU A 10 21.74 3.47 31.49
CA LEU A 10 22.88 3.71 30.60
C LEU A 10 23.55 2.40 30.15
N ILE A 11 23.56 1.36 30.99
CA ILE A 11 24.16 0.06 30.65
C ILE A 11 23.25 -0.75 29.69
N ILE A 12 21.92 -0.66 29.83
CA ILE A 12 20.98 -1.24 28.86
C ILE A 12 21.03 -0.48 27.53
N PHE A 13 21.14 0.86 27.57
CA PHE A 13 21.30 1.70 26.37
C PHE A 13 22.64 1.44 25.66
N PHE A 14 23.72 1.15 26.40
CA PHE A 14 25.02 0.77 25.82
C PHE A 14 25.05 -0.67 25.29
N LEU A 15 24.32 -1.60 25.91
CA LEU A 15 24.15 -2.98 25.41
C LEU A 15 23.27 -3.03 24.15
N LEU A 16 22.31 -2.11 24.01
CA LEU A 16 21.53 -1.92 22.78
C LEU A 16 22.33 -1.23 21.67
N MET A 17 23.21 -0.27 22.00
CA MET A 17 24.07 0.40 21.01
C MET A 17 25.27 -0.45 20.53
N LEU A 18 25.79 -1.35 21.37
CA LEU A 18 26.85 -2.30 20.96
C LEU A 18 26.32 -3.46 20.11
N ARG A 19 25.01 -3.70 20.12
CA ARG A 19 24.34 -4.41 19.02
C ARG A 19 23.96 -3.39 17.98
N GLY A 20 24.97 -2.90 17.26
CA GLY A 20 24.77 -2.40 15.91
C GLY A 20 24.16 -3.53 15.07
N PHE A 21 22.84 -3.68 15.16
CA PHE A 21 22.06 -4.28 14.10
C PHE A 21 22.16 -3.29 12.93
N VAL A 22 23.28 -3.38 12.22
CA VAL A 22 23.26 -3.52 10.77
C VAL A 22 21.99 -4.31 10.45
N TYR A 23 21.26 -3.95 9.40
CA TYR A 23 20.30 -4.88 8.80
C TYR A 23 21.06 -6.20 8.58
N ALA A 24 21.06 -7.09 9.57
CA ALA A 24 21.40 -8.46 9.39
C ALA A 24 20.25 -8.87 8.50
N ALA A 25 20.55 -8.98 7.21
CA ALA A 25 19.72 -9.73 6.30
C ALA A 25 19.29 -10.97 7.12
N PRO A 26 17.97 -11.23 7.26
CA PRO A 26 17.53 -12.37 8.05
C PRO A 26 18.42 -13.57 7.72
N SER A 27 18.93 -14.25 8.75
CA SER A 27 19.85 -15.38 8.58
C SER A 27 19.22 -16.49 7.73
N ASP A 28 17.89 -16.48 7.66
CA ASP A 28 17.11 -17.21 6.68
C ASP A 28 17.07 -16.40 5.40
N ASN A 29 17.61 -16.96 4.31
CA ASN A 29 17.49 -16.38 2.98
C ASN A 29 16.00 -16.01 2.73
N PRO A 30 15.59 -14.72 2.79
CA PRO A 30 14.20 -14.35 2.60
C PRO A 30 13.75 -14.65 1.15
N TRP A 31 14.72 -14.96 0.27
CA TRP A 31 14.53 -15.44 -1.09
C TRP A 31 14.31 -16.95 -1.18
N ALA A 32 14.39 -17.76 -0.12
CA ALA A 32 14.13 -19.20 -0.25
C ALA A 32 12.72 -19.50 -0.83
N SER A 33 11.77 -18.58 -0.62
CA SER A 33 10.43 -18.62 -1.23
C SER A 33 10.39 -18.16 -2.69
N PHE A 34 11.39 -17.41 -3.18
CA PHE A 34 11.49 -16.90 -4.56
C PHE A 34 12.54 -17.62 -5.42
N ASP A 35 13.55 -18.21 -4.80
CA ASP A 35 14.57 -19.08 -5.38
C ASP A 35 14.09 -20.53 -5.30
N LYS A 36 12.82 -20.74 -5.66
CA LYS A 36 12.25 -22.08 -5.75
C LYS A 36 12.98 -22.84 -6.85
N ALA A 37 12.99 -24.17 -6.73
CA ALA A 37 13.59 -25.02 -7.75
C ALA A 37 13.07 -24.67 -9.16
N PRO A 38 13.92 -24.80 -10.20
CA PRO A 38 13.51 -24.64 -11.58
C PRO A 38 12.18 -25.35 -11.89
N LEU A 39 11.33 -24.75 -12.73
CA LEU A 39 9.97 -25.23 -13.08
C LEU A 39 8.96 -25.29 -11.94
N THR A 40 9.23 -24.71 -10.77
CA THR A 40 8.20 -24.60 -9.74
C THR A 40 7.05 -23.71 -10.23
N ILE A 41 5.85 -24.27 -10.35
CA ILE A 41 4.62 -23.53 -10.72
C ILE A 41 4.15 -22.68 -9.55
N ILE A 42 3.95 -21.39 -9.82
CA ILE A 42 3.50 -20.37 -8.89
C ILE A 42 2.20 -19.77 -9.43
N TYR A 43 1.17 -19.71 -8.59
CA TYR A 43 -0.11 -19.09 -8.90
C TYR A 43 -0.60 -18.35 -7.66
N PRO A 44 -1.44 -17.31 -7.81
CA PRO A 44 -2.00 -16.57 -6.69
C PRO A 44 -2.75 -17.47 -5.71
N ASP A 45 -2.63 -17.20 -4.40
CA ASP A 45 -3.29 -17.98 -3.33
C ASP A 45 -4.80 -18.17 -3.59
N ASN A 46 -5.44 -17.14 -4.14
CA ASN A 46 -6.79 -17.20 -4.65
C ASN A 46 -6.83 -16.80 -6.14
N PRO A 47 -6.78 -17.76 -7.07
CA PRO A 47 -6.81 -17.47 -8.51
C PRO A 47 -8.16 -16.93 -9.00
N ALA A 48 -9.20 -16.91 -8.15
CA ALA A 48 -10.49 -16.34 -8.52
C ALA A 48 -10.53 -14.81 -8.48
N LEU A 49 -9.52 -14.16 -7.89
CA LEU A 49 -9.42 -12.69 -7.79
C LEU A 49 -9.11 -12.03 -9.14
N SER A 50 -8.53 -12.79 -10.09
CA SER A 50 -8.41 -12.42 -11.50
C SER A 50 -8.79 -13.61 -12.38
N ASN A 51 -9.77 -13.43 -13.26
CA ASN A 51 -10.14 -14.43 -14.25
C ASN A 51 -9.95 -13.86 -15.67
N PRO A 52 -9.07 -14.47 -16.48
CA PRO A 52 -8.20 -15.63 -16.19
C PRO A 52 -7.02 -15.31 -15.24
N PRO A 53 -6.47 -16.31 -14.53
CA PRO A 53 -5.37 -16.07 -13.60
C PRO A 53 -4.04 -15.87 -14.33
N PHE A 54 -3.13 -15.09 -13.73
CA PHE A 54 -1.73 -15.03 -14.17
C PHE A 54 -1.01 -16.31 -13.78
N LEU A 55 -0.56 -17.06 -14.78
CA LEU A 55 0.14 -18.33 -14.61
C LEU A 55 1.63 -18.07 -14.77
N HIS A 56 2.44 -18.53 -13.81
CA HIS A 56 3.88 -18.40 -13.93
C HIS A 56 4.63 -19.54 -13.25
N TRP A 57 5.89 -19.70 -13.60
CA TRP A 57 6.76 -20.73 -13.03
C TRP A 57 8.20 -20.24 -12.96
N GLN A 58 9.01 -20.85 -12.09
CA GLN A 58 10.44 -20.56 -12.07
C GLN A 58 11.08 -21.01 -13.39
N ALA A 59 11.91 -20.13 -13.96
CA ALA A 59 12.59 -20.42 -15.22
C ALA A 59 13.49 -21.66 -15.08
N GLN A 60 13.56 -22.46 -16.13
CA GLN A 60 14.49 -23.59 -16.24
C GLN A 60 15.80 -23.09 -16.86
N PRO A 61 16.96 -23.22 -16.18
CA PRO A 61 18.26 -22.95 -16.79
C PRO A 61 18.41 -23.69 -18.11
N ASP A 62 18.97 -23.02 -19.11
CA ASP A 62 19.20 -23.51 -20.49
C ASP A 62 17.95 -23.81 -21.33
N ALA A 63 16.74 -23.57 -20.80
CA ALA A 63 15.52 -23.70 -21.59
C ALA A 63 15.46 -22.64 -22.70
N ALA A 64 15.29 -23.11 -23.93
CA ALA A 64 15.04 -22.24 -25.08
C ALA A 64 13.55 -21.97 -25.28
N ARG A 65 12.68 -22.89 -24.85
CA ARG A 65 11.21 -22.75 -24.90
C ARG A 65 10.52 -23.64 -23.85
N TYR A 66 9.23 -23.37 -23.65
CA TYR A 66 8.31 -24.15 -22.85
C TYR A 66 7.11 -24.58 -23.68
N ASP A 67 6.75 -25.86 -23.60
CA ASP A 67 5.45 -26.35 -24.07
C ASP A 67 4.50 -26.38 -22.86
N VAL A 68 3.38 -25.66 -22.97
CA VAL A 68 2.46 -25.45 -21.85
C VAL A 68 1.09 -26.02 -22.19
N ARG A 69 0.49 -26.74 -21.24
CA ARG A 69 -0.88 -27.25 -21.34
C ARG A 69 -1.68 -26.84 -20.11
N LEU A 70 -2.89 -26.35 -20.34
CA LEU A 70 -3.84 -25.99 -19.28
C LEU A 70 -5.17 -26.67 -19.55
N SER A 71 -5.62 -27.56 -18.66
CA SER A 71 -6.86 -28.34 -18.85
C SER A 71 -7.73 -28.37 -17.60
N GLY A 72 -9.05 -28.24 -17.78
CA GLY A 72 -10.02 -28.13 -16.69
C GLY A 72 -11.38 -27.69 -17.21
N GLY A 73 -12.45 -27.94 -16.44
CA GLY A 73 -13.80 -27.51 -16.82
C GLY A 73 -14.32 -28.04 -18.17
N GLY A 74 -13.77 -29.14 -18.69
CA GLY A 74 -14.08 -29.66 -20.02
C GLY A 74 -13.36 -28.93 -21.17
N LYS A 75 -12.45 -27.99 -20.87
CA LYS A 75 -11.62 -27.26 -21.83
C LYS A 75 -10.15 -27.67 -21.71
N SER A 76 -9.40 -27.47 -22.78
CA SER A 76 -7.95 -27.69 -22.82
C SER A 76 -7.31 -26.66 -23.75
N PHE A 77 -6.21 -26.06 -23.30
CA PHE A 77 -5.42 -25.09 -24.04
C PHE A 77 -3.98 -25.60 -24.11
N THR A 78 -3.32 -25.35 -25.24
CA THR A 78 -1.90 -25.68 -25.42
C THR A 78 -1.23 -24.57 -26.21
N TRP A 79 -0.05 -24.15 -25.78
CA TRP A 79 0.76 -23.16 -26.47
C TRP A 79 2.24 -23.37 -26.16
N ASN A 80 3.09 -22.74 -26.97
CA ASN A 80 4.53 -22.73 -26.78
C ASN A 80 4.96 -21.30 -26.49
N THR A 81 5.93 -21.11 -25.61
CA THR A 81 6.42 -19.78 -25.23
C THR A 81 7.89 -19.83 -24.85
N THR A 82 8.62 -18.75 -25.08
CA THR A 82 9.97 -18.55 -24.53
C THR A 82 9.94 -17.91 -23.15
N ARG A 83 8.77 -17.37 -22.75
CA ARG A 83 8.52 -16.74 -21.46
C ARG A 83 8.06 -17.79 -20.46
N ASN A 84 8.38 -17.57 -19.20
CA ASN A 84 7.99 -18.45 -18.10
C ASN A 84 6.76 -17.94 -17.31
N PHE A 85 5.94 -17.12 -17.97
CA PHE A 85 4.68 -16.60 -17.49
C PHE A 85 3.69 -16.45 -18.65
N TYR A 86 2.40 -16.46 -18.34
CA TYR A 86 1.31 -16.33 -19.30
C TYR A 86 -0.01 -16.03 -18.61
N THR A 87 -0.77 -15.08 -19.14
CA THR A 87 -2.19 -14.91 -18.80
C THR A 87 -3.02 -15.47 -19.95
N PRO A 88 -3.90 -16.48 -19.71
CA PRO A 88 -4.83 -16.93 -20.74
C PRO A 88 -5.64 -15.79 -21.34
N VAL A 89 -6.02 -15.88 -22.61
CA VAL A 89 -6.83 -14.85 -23.25
C VAL A 89 -8.31 -14.97 -22.84
N ASN A 90 -8.77 -16.21 -22.68
CA ASN A 90 -10.15 -16.51 -22.34
C ASN A 90 -10.27 -16.83 -20.84
N ASP A 91 -11.40 -16.45 -20.27
CA ASP A 91 -11.76 -16.79 -18.89
C ASP A 91 -11.76 -18.31 -18.67
N LEU A 92 -11.32 -18.72 -17.49
CA LEU A 92 -11.42 -20.11 -17.02
C LEU A 92 -12.78 -20.32 -16.34
N ASP A 93 -13.36 -21.50 -16.55
CA ASP A 93 -14.62 -21.89 -15.91
C ASP A 93 -14.47 -21.94 -14.38
N SER A 94 -15.35 -21.20 -13.70
CA SER A 94 -15.49 -21.22 -12.24
C SER A 94 -16.08 -22.54 -11.75
N GLY A 95 -15.79 -22.92 -10.50
CA GLY A 95 -16.27 -24.17 -9.91
C GLY A 95 -15.55 -25.42 -10.43
N ALA A 96 -14.46 -25.25 -11.18
CA ALA A 96 -13.71 -26.33 -11.79
C ALA A 96 -12.26 -26.38 -11.26
N THR A 97 -11.71 -27.60 -11.21
CA THR A 97 -10.27 -27.81 -11.00
C THR A 97 -9.57 -27.78 -12.35
N TRP A 98 -8.50 -27.00 -12.43
CA TRP A 98 -7.63 -26.84 -13.59
C TRP A 98 -6.26 -27.44 -13.30
N THR A 99 -5.63 -27.99 -14.34
CA THR A 99 -4.29 -28.59 -14.31
C THR A 99 -3.40 -27.82 -15.27
N LEU A 100 -2.33 -27.22 -14.76
CA LEU A 100 -1.26 -26.60 -15.54
C LEU A 100 -0.08 -27.56 -15.64
N GLU A 101 0.38 -27.86 -16.85
CA GLU A 101 1.55 -28.67 -17.16
C GLU A 101 2.54 -27.83 -17.98
N ILE A 102 3.80 -27.84 -17.56
CA ILE A 102 4.92 -27.11 -18.18
C ILE A 102 6.02 -28.11 -18.53
N ILE A 103 6.49 -28.09 -19.78
CA ILE A 103 7.62 -28.88 -20.25
C ILE A 103 8.69 -27.91 -20.75
N ALA A 104 9.85 -27.85 -20.10
CA ALA A 104 10.99 -27.07 -20.59
C ALA A 104 11.78 -27.87 -21.62
N LEU A 105 12.13 -27.20 -22.71
CA LEU A 105 12.89 -27.75 -23.82
C LEU A 105 14.12 -26.89 -24.09
N ASP A 106 15.26 -27.53 -24.36
CA ASP A 106 16.46 -26.84 -24.85
C ASP A 106 16.34 -26.47 -26.34
N LYS A 107 17.41 -25.87 -26.89
CA LYS A 107 17.49 -25.44 -28.31
C LYS A 107 17.35 -26.60 -29.31
N ASP A 108 17.62 -27.84 -28.87
CA ASP A 108 17.57 -29.06 -29.68
C ASP A 108 16.25 -29.83 -29.45
N ASN A 109 15.26 -29.20 -28.78
CA ASN A 109 13.97 -29.75 -28.39
C ASN A 109 14.03 -30.93 -27.42
N LYS A 110 15.13 -31.09 -26.68
CA LYS A 110 15.23 -32.10 -25.63
C LYS A 110 14.60 -31.58 -24.34
N THR A 111 13.82 -32.43 -23.69
CA THR A 111 13.22 -32.13 -22.39
C THR A 111 14.27 -31.94 -21.31
N LEU A 112 14.29 -30.75 -20.72
CA LEU A 112 15.10 -30.38 -19.56
C LEU A 112 14.37 -30.67 -18.24
N GLY A 113 13.05 -30.59 -18.25
CA GLY A 113 12.22 -30.90 -17.09
C GLY A 113 10.73 -30.76 -17.38
N LEU A 114 9.91 -31.28 -16.46
CA LEU A 114 8.46 -31.22 -16.49
C LEU A 114 7.94 -30.85 -15.11
N SER A 115 6.89 -30.02 -15.07
CA SER A 115 6.18 -29.67 -13.85
C SER A 115 4.68 -29.65 -14.09
N GLN A 116 3.91 -30.08 -13.11
CA GLN A 116 2.45 -30.07 -13.18
C GLN A 116 1.85 -29.66 -11.84
N LYS A 117 0.81 -28.83 -11.87
CA LYS A 117 0.10 -28.41 -10.66
C LYS A 117 -1.38 -28.20 -10.93
N LYS A 118 -2.21 -28.61 -9.97
CA LYS A 118 -3.66 -28.38 -9.98
C LYS A 118 -4.01 -27.16 -9.16
N PHE A 119 -5.01 -26.39 -9.61
CA PHE A 119 -5.61 -25.30 -8.83
C PHE A 119 -7.13 -25.27 -9.05
N PHE A 120 -7.87 -24.84 -8.04
CA PHE A 120 -9.31 -24.69 -8.12
C PHE A 120 -9.66 -23.24 -8.52
N MET A 121 -10.44 -23.08 -9.58
CA MET A 121 -11.02 -21.78 -9.93
C MET A 121 -12.32 -21.60 -9.15
N GLY A 122 -12.27 -20.78 -8.10
CA GLY A 122 -13.45 -20.37 -7.36
C GLY A 122 -14.42 -19.55 -8.22
N LYS A 123 -15.54 -19.13 -7.62
CA LYS A 123 -16.45 -18.18 -8.26
C LYS A 123 -15.73 -16.85 -8.44
N THR A 124 -15.59 -16.41 -9.69
CA THR A 124 -14.87 -15.18 -10.02
C THR A 124 -15.84 -14.01 -10.19
N GLY A 125 -15.29 -12.80 -10.13
CA GLY A 125 -15.97 -11.61 -10.66
C GLY A 125 -16.08 -11.65 -12.19
N LEU A 126 -16.37 -10.49 -12.79
CA LEU A 126 -16.48 -10.34 -14.24
C LEU A 126 -15.15 -10.71 -14.91
N GLY A 127 -15.18 -11.72 -15.78
CA GLY A 127 -14.05 -12.06 -16.63
C GLY A 127 -13.76 -10.94 -17.63
N LEU A 128 -12.49 -10.62 -17.83
CA LEU A 128 -12.11 -9.44 -18.62
C LEU A 128 -11.90 -9.73 -20.11
N ASN A 129 -11.61 -10.99 -20.46
CA ASN A 129 -11.21 -11.43 -21.80
C ASN A 129 -10.24 -10.43 -22.45
N LEU A 130 -9.06 -10.30 -21.85
CA LEU A 130 -8.01 -9.37 -22.28
C LEU A 130 -6.79 -10.16 -22.75
N ASP A 131 -6.34 -9.89 -23.98
CA ASP A 131 -5.03 -10.36 -24.42
C ASP A 131 -3.94 -9.42 -23.90
N LEU A 132 -3.22 -9.86 -22.87
CA LEU A 132 -2.10 -9.14 -22.28
C LEU A 132 -0.73 -9.66 -22.79
N ASN A 133 -0.70 -10.67 -23.65
CA ASN A 133 0.53 -11.34 -24.06
C ASN A 133 1.24 -10.62 -25.20
N THR A 134 0.48 -9.89 -26.04
CA THR A 134 0.97 -9.15 -27.20
C THR A 134 0.45 -7.71 -27.22
N LEU A 135 0.96 -6.87 -26.33
CA LEU A 135 0.61 -5.46 -26.29
C LEU A 135 1.51 -4.65 -27.20
N LYS A 136 0.90 -3.97 -28.18
CA LYS A 136 1.56 -3.05 -29.09
C LYS A 136 0.63 -1.90 -29.45
N PHE A 137 1.20 -0.79 -29.85
CA PHE A 137 0.45 0.34 -30.39
C PHE A 137 1.29 1.14 -31.38
N THR A 138 0.66 2.09 -32.06
CA THR A 138 1.30 2.88 -33.11
C THR A 138 2.46 3.70 -32.56
N LYS A 139 3.66 3.53 -33.15
CA LYS A 139 4.84 4.34 -32.84
C LYS A 139 4.51 5.83 -32.93
N GLY A 140 4.84 6.58 -31.88
CA GLY A 140 4.59 8.03 -31.81
C GLY A 140 3.14 8.41 -31.51
N ALA A 141 2.22 7.47 -31.27
CA ALA A 141 0.93 7.84 -30.71
C ALA A 141 1.11 8.41 -29.29
N LEU A 142 0.34 9.44 -28.96
CA LEU A 142 0.33 9.94 -27.60
C LEU A 142 -0.39 8.96 -26.69
N PHE A 143 0.18 8.72 -25.50
CA PHE A 143 -0.39 7.79 -24.54
C PHE A 143 -0.80 8.46 -23.23
N TYR A 144 -0.29 9.63 -22.85
CA TYR A 144 -0.72 10.28 -21.61
C TYR A 144 -0.58 11.80 -21.69
N PRO A 145 -1.65 12.52 -22.09
CA PRO A 145 -2.94 12.02 -22.62
C PRO A 145 -2.85 11.47 -24.05
N SER A 146 -3.90 10.78 -24.51
CA SER A 146 -4.09 10.48 -25.95
C SER A 146 -4.32 11.75 -26.77
N GLU A 147 -4.19 11.67 -28.11
CA GLU A 147 -4.50 12.80 -29.01
C GLU A 147 -5.93 13.31 -28.87
N ALA A 148 -6.89 12.42 -28.62
CA ALA A 148 -8.29 12.80 -28.46
C ALA A 148 -8.53 13.52 -27.12
N GLU A 149 -7.90 13.06 -26.05
CA GLU A 149 -7.95 13.72 -24.74
C GLU A 149 -7.24 15.07 -24.78
N LEU A 150 -6.07 15.15 -25.41
CA LEU A 150 -5.35 16.40 -25.53
C LEU A 150 -6.17 17.47 -26.26
N LYS A 151 -6.81 17.13 -27.39
CA LYS A 151 -7.72 18.05 -28.09
C LYS A 151 -8.87 18.54 -27.21
N LYS A 152 -9.39 17.69 -26.33
CA LYS A 152 -10.41 18.10 -25.35
C LYS A 152 -9.84 19.09 -24.34
N LEU A 153 -8.62 18.86 -23.84
CA LEU A 153 -7.95 19.78 -22.91
C LEU A 153 -7.63 21.13 -23.57
N GLU A 154 -7.18 21.12 -24.82
CA GLU A 154 -6.94 22.32 -25.63
C GLU A 154 -8.22 23.14 -25.78
N ALA A 155 -9.35 22.49 -26.06
CA ALA A 155 -10.65 23.13 -26.27
C ALA A 155 -11.44 23.41 -24.98
N ILE A 156 -10.95 23.01 -23.80
CA ILE A 156 -11.76 23.03 -22.58
C ILE A 156 -12.17 24.45 -22.16
N ASP A 157 -13.48 24.66 -22.06
CA ASP A 157 -14.15 25.87 -21.59
C ASP A 157 -15.27 25.47 -20.60
N GLY A 158 -14.98 25.45 -19.30
CA GLY A 158 -15.97 25.04 -18.31
C GLY A 158 -15.40 24.54 -17.00
N TRP A 159 -16.04 23.50 -16.43
CA TRP A 159 -15.81 22.99 -15.07
C TRP A 159 -14.33 22.66 -14.76
N ALA A 160 -13.56 22.17 -15.73
CA ALA A 160 -12.12 21.88 -15.57
C ALA A 160 -11.18 23.01 -16.05
N SER A 161 -11.72 24.12 -16.57
CA SER A 161 -10.93 25.33 -16.94
C SER A 161 -10.08 25.86 -15.78
N PRO A 162 -10.55 25.87 -14.52
CA PRO A 162 -9.72 26.32 -13.39
C PRO A 162 -8.44 25.52 -13.21
N TYR A 163 -8.45 24.20 -13.44
CA TYR A 163 -7.22 23.40 -13.36
C TYR A 163 -6.28 23.69 -14.52
N LYS A 164 -6.80 23.88 -15.74
CA LYS A 164 -6.00 24.28 -16.90
C LYS A 164 -5.31 25.62 -16.68
N GLU A 165 -6.05 26.64 -16.22
CA GLU A 165 -5.51 27.97 -15.96
C GLU A 165 -4.46 27.95 -14.85
N ARG A 166 -4.74 27.25 -13.73
CA ARG A 166 -3.79 27.09 -12.63
C ARG A 166 -2.54 26.33 -13.07
N LEU A 167 -2.68 25.31 -13.92
CA LEU A 167 -1.57 24.53 -14.45
C LEU A 167 -0.66 25.39 -15.33
N ILE A 168 -1.24 26.13 -16.29
CA ILE A 168 -0.50 27.04 -17.17
C ILE A 168 0.21 28.12 -16.36
N SER A 169 -0.49 28.72 -15.39
CA SER A 169 0.08 29.72 -14.48
C SER A 169 1.28 29.15 -13.71
N TYR A 170 1.13 27.98 -13.08
CA TYR A 170 2.20 27.31 -12.35
C TYR A 170 3.40 26.95 -13.25
N ALA A 171 3.16 26.39 -14.43
CA ALA A 171 4.23 26.04 -15.37
C ALA A 171 5.03 27.26 -15.86
N SER A 172 4.39 28.44 -15.89
CA SER A 172 4.98 29.70 -16.32
C SER A 172 5.71 30.44 -15.19
N GLU A 173 5.66 29.94 -13.95
CA GLU A 173 6.46 30.49 -12.85
C GLU A 173 7.96 30.32 -13.15
N PRO A 174 8.83 31.24 -12.67
CA PRO A 174 10.28 31.09 -12.81
C PRO A 174 10.76 29.74 -12.26
N LEU A 175 11.73 29.12 -12.94
CA LEU A 175 12.37 27.89 -12.46
C LEU A 175 12.89 28.08 -11.04
N THR A 176 12.59 27.11 -10.18
CA THR A 176 13.08 27.10 -8.80
C THR A 176 14.60 26.99 -8.76
N THR A 177 15.21 27.40 -7.64
CA THR A 177 16.65 27.24 -7.43
C THR A 177 17.09 25.78 -7.64
N ALA A 178 16.29 24.82 -7.17
CA ALA A 178 16.57 23.38 -7.34
C ALA A 178 16.71 22.97 -8.81
N LEU A 179 15.86 23.51 -9.70
CA LEU A 179 15.92 23.24 -11.15
C LEU A 179 17.03 24.05 -11.84
N LEU A 180 17.33 25.25 -11.37
CA LEU A 180 18.41 26.08 -11.92
C LEU A 180 19.81 25.55 -11.58
N THR A 181 19.96 24.90 -10.43
CA THR A 181 21.22 24.31 -9.96
C THR A 181 21.21 22.78 -10.03
N LEU A 182 20.39 22.22 -10.91
CA LEU A 182 20.14 20.79 -11.01
C LEU A 182 21.45 20.02 -11.30
N LYS A 183 21.75 19.04 -10.46
CA LYS A 183 22.92 18.16 -10.57
C LYS A 183 22.53 16.75 -10.20
N GLU A 184 23.20 15.78 -10.81
CA GLU A 184 23.01 14.38 -10.45
C GLU A 184 23.36 14.17 -8.97
N PRO A 185 22.45 13.61 -8.16
CA PRO A 185 22.78 13.31 -6.78
C PRO A 185 23.80 12.16 -6.71
N PRO A 186 24.78 12.21 -5.79
CA PRO A 186 25.78 11.16 -5.66
C PRO A 186 25.15 9.87 -5.11
N ARG A 187 25.81 8.73 -5.37
CA ARG A 187 25.47 7.45 -4.72
C ARG A 187 25.57 7.55 -3.20
N TYR A 188 24.91 6.63 -2.50
CA TYR A 188 25.08 6.52 -1.05
C TYR A 188 26.55 6.31 -0.68
N LYS A 189 26.99 7.01 0.37
CA LYS A 189 28.34 6.85 0.88
C LYS A 189 28.53 5.43 1.41
N ASP A 190 29.62 4.77 1.02
CA ASP A 190 29.96 3.41 1.44
C ASP A 190 28.84 2.37 1.18
N ASN A 191 28.00 2.61 0.16
CA ASN A 191 26.79 1.83 -0.15
C ASN A 191 25.82 1.69 1.05
N THR A 192 25.84 2.65 1.98
CA THR A 192 25.01 2.63 3.18
C THR A 192 23.90 3.67 3.06
N TRP A 193 22.64 3.21 3.14
CA TRP A 193 21.48 4.10 3.06
C TRP A 193 21.55 5.19 4.13
N ASN A 194 21.20 6.41 3.73
CA ASN A 194 21.17 7.59 4.62
C ASN A 194 19.94 8.44 4.32
N LEU A 195 19.20 8.84 5.36
CA LEU A 195 17.94 9.58 5.23
C LEU A 195 18.09 10.93 4.54
N GLU A 196 19.12 11.71 4.86
CA GLU A 196 19.34 13.03 4.25
C GLU A 196 19.72 12.91 2.78
N GLN A 197 20.61 11.96 2.44
CA GLN A 197 20.95 11.66 1.05
C GLN A 197 19.74 11.14 0.27
N TRP A 198 18.90 10.29 0.90
CA TRP A 198 17.65 9.82 0.30
C TRP A 198 16.68 10.97 0.01
N LYS A 199 16.49 11.89 0.96
CA LYS A 199 15.67 13.10 0.78
C LYS A 199 16.21 13.97 -0.36
N GLN A 200 17.51 14.27 -0.38
CA GLN A 200 18.13 15.08 -1.43
C GLN A 200 17.96 14.47 -2.83
N LYS A 201 18.14 13.15 -2.96
CA LYS A 201 17.91 12.43 -4.22
C LYS A 201 16.47 12.58 -4.70
N ASN A 202 15.52 12.32 -3.80
CA ASN A 202 14.10 12.42 -4.08
C ASN A 202 13.71 13.86 -4.44
N ASP A 203 14.15 14.84 -3.67
CA ASP A 203 13.86 16.26 -3.92
C ASP A 203 14.32 16.69 -5.32
N ALA A 204 15.51 16.26 -5.75
CA ALA A 204 16.01 16.55 -7.10
C ALA A 204 15.15 15.89 -8.19
N ALA A 205 14.84 14.60 -8.06
CA ALA A 205 14.07 13.86 -9.06
C ALA A 205 12.59 14.29 -9.12
N PHE A 206 11.97 14.57 -7.97
CA PHE A 206 10.60 15.07 -7.91
C PHE A 206 10.49 16.55 -8.29
N ALA A 207 11.55 17.36 -8.14
CA ALA A 207 11.59 18.70 -8.74
C ALA A 207 11.54 18.62 -10.27
N VAL A 208 12.29 17.69 -10.88
CA VAL A 208 12.23 17.42 -12.33
C VAL A 208 10.81 17.03 -12.74
N ARG A 209 10.22 16.04 -12.07
CA ARG A 209 8.85 15.59 -12.38
C ARG A 209 7.81 16.69 -12.20
N GLY A 210 7.88 17.41 -11.10
CA GLY A 210 6.97 18.48 -10.73
C GLY A 210 7.01 19.70 -11.65
N TYR A 211 7.99 19.79 -12.56
CA TYR A 211 8.05 20.80 -13.61
C TYR A 211 7.85 20.23 -15.01
N VAL A 212 8.62 19.19 -15.38
CA VAL A 212 8.66 18.64 -16.75
C VAL A 212 7.28 18.21 -17.23
N VAL A 213 6.51 17.51 -16.39
CA VAL A 213 5.19 17.00 -16.79
C VAL A 213 4.17 18.15 -16.93
N PRO A 214 3.98 19.03 -15.92
CA PRO A 214 3.17 20.24 -16.07
C PRO A 214 3.53 21.10 -17.27
N ALA A 215 4.82 21.44 -17.44
CA ALA A 215 5.27 22.33 -18.49
C ALA A 215 5.14 21.71 -19.90
N SER A 216 5.30 20.39 -20.03
CA SER A 216 5.06 19.70 -21.31
C SER A 216 3.59 19.78 -21.71
N LEU A 217 2.67 19.57 -20.78
CA LEU A 217 1.24 19.64 -21.05
C LEU A 217 0.79 21.10 -21.30
N SER A 218 1.27 22.06 -20.51
CA SER A 218 1.03 23.49 -20.72
C SER A 218 1.56 23.96 -22.07
N TRP A 219 2.74 23.51 -22.50
CA TRP A 219 3.26 23.82 -23.84
C TRP A 219 2.33 23.30 -24.93
N ARG A 220 1.81 22.07 -24.83
CA ARG A 220 0.86 21.55 -25.83
C ARG A 220 -0.39 22.40 -25.95
N MET A 221 -0.90 22.92 -24.83
CA MET A 221 -2.11 23.76 -24.81
C MET A 221 -1.90 25.21 -25.25
N THR A 222 -0.67 25.73 -25.15
CA THR A 222 -0.39 27.18 -25.34
C THR A 222 0.53 27.49 -26.52
N GLY A 223 1.37 26.55 -26.93
CA GLY A 223 2.46 26.77 -27.87
C GLY A 223 3.64 27.59 -27.33
N ASP A 224 3.70 27.86 -26.02
CA ASP A 224 4.73 28.73 -25.43
C ASP A 224 6.15 28.14 -25.60
N ARG A 225 6.95 28.81 -26.43
CA ARG A 225 8.33 28.40 -26.75
C ARG A 225 9.28 28.48 -25.55
N ALA A 226 9.00 29.30 -24.54
CA ALA A 226 9.81 29.36 -23.32
C ALA A 226 9.63 28.09 -22.48
N LEU A 227 8.40 27.60 -22.33
CA LEU A 227 8.11 26.32 -21.67
C LEU A 227 8.81 25.17 -22.39
N LEU A 228 8.70 25.13 -23.73
CA LEU A 228 9.38 24.13 -24.55
C LEU A 228 10.90 24.15 -24.31
N ALA A 229 11.53 25.32 -24.36
CA ALA A 229 12.98 25.46 -24.16
C ALA A 229 13.42 24.94 -22.78
N ASN A 230 12.68 25.27 -21.71
CA ASN A 230 12.98 24.82 -20.36
C ASN A 230 12.82 23.30 -20.21
N VAL A 231 11.72 22.73 -20.73
CA VAL A 231 11.50 21.28 -20.72
C VAL A 231 12.63 20.55 -21.45
N LYS A 232 13.00 21.01 -22.66
CA LYS A 232 14.10 20.42 -23.43
C LYS A 232 15.41 20.46 -22.66
N LYS A 233 15.76 21.62 -22.07
CA LYS A 233 16.97 21.77 -21.26
C LYS A 233 17.01 20.76 -20.10
N ILE A 234 15.97 20.71 -19.28
CA ILE A 234 15.92 19.86 -18.09
C ILE A 234 15.95 18.37 -18.47
N CYS A 235 15.20 17.97 -19.50
CA CYS A 235 15.21 16.58 -19.98
C CYS A 235 16.60 16.17 -20.49
N LEU A 236 17.29 17.05 -21.21
CA LEU A 236 18.63 16.75 -21.74
C LEU A 236 19.70 16.74 -20.64
N GLU A 237 19.61 17.61 -19.64
CA GLU A 237 20.53 17.57 -18.49
C GLU A 237 20.32 16.29 -17.67
N THR A 238 19.08 15.91 -17.39
CA THR A 238 18.76 14.71 -16.61
C THR A 238 18.97 13.40 -17.37
N ALA A 239 18.87 13.41 -18.70
CA ALA A 239 19.18 12.25 -19.52
C ALA A 239 20.68 11.90 -19.55
N GLU A 240 21.58 12.80 -19.11
CA GLU A 240 23.01 12.48 -18.89
C GLU A 240 23.27 11.80 -17.55
N TRP A 241 22.33 11.86 -16.60
CA TRP A 241 22.52 11.25 -15.29
C TRP A 241 22.67 9.74 -15.45
N ASP A 242 23.64 9.17 -14.73
CA ASP A 242 23.92 7.74 -14.79
C ASP A 242 22.67 6.94 -14.37
N PRO A 243 22.07 6.12 -15.27
CA PRO A 243 20.93 5.28 -14.94
C PRO A 243 21.19 4.27 -13.81
N VAL A 244 22.46 3.93 -13.56
CA VAL A 244 22.89 3.11 -12.43
C VAL A 244 23.55 3.93 -11.32
N GLY A 245 23.53 5.26 -11.42
CA GLY A 245 24.13 6.21 -10.49
C GLY A 245 23.29 6.45 -9.23
N GLY A 246 23.48 7.62 -8.60
CA GLY A 246 22.75 7.97 -7.36
C GLY A 246 21.25 8.20 -7.55
N SER A 247 20.82 8.35 -8.81
CA SER A 247 19.41 8.43 -9.23
C SER A 247 18.90 7.13 -9.87
N GLY A 248 19.71 6.07 -9.84
CA GLY A 248 19.39 4.75 -10.43
C GLY A 248 18.56 3.89 -9.49
N LEU A 249 17.84 2.91 -10.06
CA LEU A 249 16.88 2.07 -9.32
C LEU A 249 17.50 1.37 -8.10
N TRP A 250 18.72 0.86 -8.26
CA TRP A 250 19.41 0.09 -7.22
C TRP A 250 19.96 0.94 -6.08
N ASP A 251 20.00 2.26 -6.26
CA ASP A 251 20.44 3.21 -5.23
C ASP A 251 19.22 3.98 -4.70
N ASN A 252 18.33 4.48 -5.55
CA ASN A 252 17.08 5.13 -5.14
C ASN A 252 15.98 4.93 -6.19
N ASP A 253 15.07 4.02 -5.90
CA ASP A 253 13.95 3.62 -6.75
C ASP A 253 12.91 4.72 -6.99
N HIS A 254 12.61 5.54 -5.99
CA HIS A 254 11.71 6.68 -6.10
C HIS A 254 12.22 7.69 -7.14
N SER A 255 13.52 8.02 -7.06
CA SER A 255 14.19 8.92 -7.99
C SER A 255 14.21 8.32 -9.40
N ALA A 256 14.51 7.02 -9.51
CA ALA A 256 14.51 6.32 -10.78
C ALA A 256 13.12 6.33 -11.44
N GLN A 257 12.05 6.12 -10.65
CA GLN A 257 10.67 6.15 -11.14
C GLN A 257 10.29 7.54 -11.61
N ALA A 258 10.58 8.58 -10.81
CA ALA A 258 10.24 9.94 -11.15
C ALA A 258 10.93 10.38 -12.46
N LEU A 259 12.18 9.98 -12.67
CA LEU A 259 12.94 10.31 -13.88
C LEU A 259 12.45 9.56 -15.12
N ILE A 260 12.27 8.23 -15.05
CA ILE A 260 11.78 7.47 -16.22
C ILE A 260 10.38 7.96 -16.63
N PHE A 261 9.50 8.22 -15.66
CA PHE A 261 8.18 8.78 -15.92
C PHE A 261 8.28 10.12 -16.65
N SER A 262 9.04 11.07 -16.08
CA SER A 262 9.14 12.44 -16.62
C SER A 262 9.73 12.47 -18.03
N LEU A 263 10.81 11.71 -18.26
CA LEU A 263 11.47 11.63 -19.55
C LEU A 263 10.57 10.98 -20.60
N SER A 264 9.85 9.92 -20.24
CA SER A 264 8.92 9.23 -21.15
C SER A 264 7.73 10.11 -21.56
N ILE A 265 7.12 10.82 -20.60
CA ILE A 265 6.01 11.73 -20.87
C ILE A 265 6.47 12.90 -21.75
N ALA A 266 7.59 13.54 -21.40
CA ALA A 266 8.12 14.65 -22.20
C ALA A 266 8.55 14.21 -23.60
N TYR A 267 9.22 13.05 -23.73
CA TYR A 267 9.59 12.49 -25.03
C TYR A 267 8.37 12.34 -25.94
N ASN A 268 7.29 11.75 -25.41
CA ASN A 268 6.07 11.48 -26.15
C ASN A 268 5.31 12.78 -26.51
N LEU A 269 5.11 13.68 -25.56
CA LEU A 269 4.38 14.93 -25.81
C LEU A 269 5.12 15.86 -26.77
N LEU A 270 6.46 15.91 -26.74
CA LEU A 270 7.29 16.80 -27.56
C LEU A 270 7.87 16.09 -28.80
N GLN A 271 7.31 14.96 -29.23
CA GLN A 271 7.91 14.08 -30.25
C GLN A 271 8.35 14.77 -31.56
N ASN A 272 7.73 15.89 -31.93
CA ASN A 272 8.03 16.66 -33.14
C ASN A 272 9.10 17.75 -32.93
N GLU A 273 9.47 18.06 -31.68
CA GLU A 273 10.38 19.15 -31.33
C GLU A 273 11.80 18.67 -31.02
N TRP A 274 12.02 17.36 -30.89
CA TRP A 274 13.33 16.78 -30.64
C TRP A 274 14.10 16.56 -31.95
N THR A 275 15.35 17.02 -31.97
CA THR A 275 16.32 16.63 -33.00
C THR A 275 16.69 15.14 -32.85
N PRO A 276 17.19 14.47 -33.91
CA PRO A 276 17.61 13.08 -33.83
C PRO A 276 18.62 12.79 -32.70
N ALA A 277 19.56 13.70 -32.45
CA ALA A 277 20.54 13.56 -31.39
C ALA A 277 19.92 13.64 -29.98
N GLU A 278 18.99 14.57 -29.79
CA GLU A 278 18.25 14.71 -28.52
C GLU A 278 17.38 13.47 -28.26
N LYS A 279 16.67 12.96 -29.29
CA LYS A 279 15.88 11.73 -29.20
C LYS A 279 16.75 10.55 -28.76
N ALA A 280 17.88 10.33 -29.43
CA ALA A 280 18.79 9.24 -29.13
C ALA A 280 19.26 9.25 -27.67
N LYS A 281 19.57 10.42 -27.14
CA LYS A 281 20.00 10.61 -25.74
C LYS A 281 18.90 10.26 -24.74
N ILE A 282 17.69 10.79 -24.94
CA ILE A 282 16.55 10.54 -24.05
C ILE A 282 16.14 9.06 -24.09
N LEU A 283 16.01 8.49 -25.29
CA LEU A 283 15.64 7.08 -25.48
C LEU A 283 16.67 6.13 -24.86
N ARG A 284 17.97 6.43 -24.97
CA ARG A 284 19.02 5.65 -24.30
C ARG A 284 18.81 5.62 -22.79
N CYS A 285 18.52 6.76 -22.17
CA CYS A 285 18.27 6.84 -20.73
C CYS A 285 17.01 6.04 -20.33
N ILE A 286 15.90 6.22 -21.04
CA ILE A 286 14.65 5.49 -20.80
C ILE A 286 14.88 3.97 -20.93
N LYS A 287 15.57 3.53 -21.98
CA LYS A 287 15.91 2.12 -22.20
C LYS A 287 16.68 1.52 -21.04
N LEU A 288 17.79 2.13 -20.63
CA LEU A 288 18.65 1.60 -19.57
C LEU A 288 17.89 1.52 -18.24
N ARG A 289 17.09 2.53 -17.91
CA ARG A 289 16.25 2.51 -16.71
C ARG A 289 15.20 1.39 -16.81
N ALA A 290 14.46 1.29 -17.92
CA ALA A 290 13.43 0.27 -18.11
C ALA A 290 14.00 -1.16 -17.98
N GLU A 291 15.21 -1.41 -18.49
CA GLU A 291 15.90 -2.69 -18.32
C GLU A 291 16.25 -3.01 -16.87
N ASP A 292 16.61 -2.01 -16.05
CA ASP A 292 16.85 -2.21 -14.62
C ASP A 292 15.55 -2.45 -13.85
N PHE A 293 14.48 -1.71 -14.18
CA PHE A 293 13.15 -1.99 -13.64
C PHE A 293 12.71 -3.41 -13.98
N TYR A 294 12.92 -3.87 -15.21
CA TYR A 294 12.64 -5.26 -15.56
C TYR A 294 13.45 -6.26 -14.72
N LYS A 295 14.76 -6.06 -14.53
CA LYS A 295 15.59 -6.93 -13.68
C LYS A 295 15.12 -6.96 -12.23
N PHE A 296 14.65 -5.84 -11.71
CA PHE A 296 14.13 -5.73 -10.35
C PHE A 296 12.79 -6.46 -10.18
N GLN A 297 11.87 -6.24 -11.13
CA GLN A 297 10.52 -6.79 -11.11
C GLN A 297 10.47 -8.26 -11.49
N ASN A 298 11.33 -8.69 -12.40
CA ASN A 298 11.31 -10.04 -12.92
C ASN A 298 11.87 -10.99 -11.86
N PRO A 299 11.02 -11.78 -11.17
CA PRO A 299 11.48 -12.68 -10.12
C PRO A 299 12.22 -13.90 -10.70
N PHE A 300 12.28 -14.02 -12.03
CA PHE A 300 12.81 -15.15 -12.77
C PHE A 300 14.21 -14.89 -13.33
N LEU A 301 14.71 -13.66 -13.23
CA LEU A 301 16.11 -13.36 -13.50
C LEU A 301 16.93 -13.63 -12.24
N LYS A 302 18.11 -14.24 -12.41
CA LYS A 302 19.06 -14.43 -11.31
C LYS A 302 19.43 -13.06 -10.72
N LYS A 303 18.94 -12.78 -9.51
CA LYS A 303 19.25 -11.54 -8.79
C LYS A 303 20.65 -11.68 -8.19
N THR A 304 21.58 -10.83 -8.64
CA THR A 304 22.96 -10.80 -8.13
C THR A 304 23.19 -9.69 -7.09
N VAL A 305 22.14 -8.97 -6.67
CA VAL A 305 22.24 -7.79 -5.79
C VAL A 305 21.20 -7.83 -4.66
N ALA A 306 21.61 -7.35 -3.49
CA ALA A 306 20.93 -7.42 -2.19
C ALA A 306 19.64 -6.58 -2.04
N ALA A 307 18.97 -6.17 -3.12
CA ALA A 307 17.76 -5.33 -3.09
C ALA A 307 16.50 -6.10 -2.71
N GLY A 308 16.66 -7.07 -1.80
CA GLY A 308 15.70 -8.12 -1.57
C GLY A 308 14.35 -7.57 -1.09
N LEU A 309 14.34 -6.83 0.01
CA LEU A 309 13.09 -6.44 0.68
C LEU A 309 12.12 -5.60 -0.19
N MET A 310 12.61 -4.98 -1.27
CA MET A 310 11.83 -4.03 -2.07
C MET A 310 11.11 -4.65 -3.28
N ASN A 311 11.40 -5.91 -3.65
CA ASN A 311 10.74 -6.55 -4.80
C ASN A 311 9.57 -7.49 -4.42
N ASP A 312 9.22 -7.52 -3.14
CA ASP A 312 8.06 -8.27 -2.65
C ASP A 312 6.77 -7.63 -3.18
N PRO A 313 5.95 -8.33 -3.99
CA PRO A 313 4.71 -7.77 -4.53
C PRO A 313 3.67 -7.37 -3.45
N ASP A 314 3.86 -7.81 -2.20
CA ASP A 314 3.10 -7.38 -1.03
C ASP A 314 3.58 -6.02 -0.46
N ASN A 315 4.58 -5.39 -1.10
CA ASN A 315 5.02 -4.02 -0.85
C ASN A 315 4.56 -3.10 -2.00
N ASN A 316 4.41 -1.80 -1.75
CA ASN A 316 4.03 -0.80 -2.75
C ASN A 316 5.14 -0.49 -3.77
N HIS A 317 6.42 -0.70 -3.42
CA HIS A 317 7.55 -0.33 -4.26
C HIS A 317 7.54 -1.02 -5.63
N PRO A 318 7.28 -2.34 -5.71
CA PRO A 318 7.14 -3.01 -7.00
C PRO A 318 6.05 -2.42 -7.89
N TRP A 319 4.97 -1.90 -7.31
CA TRP A 319 3.85 -1.37 -8.07
C TRP A 319 4.25 -0.08 -8.80
N PHE A 320 4.79 0.92 -8.11
CA PHE A 320 5.21 2.15 -8.77
C PHE A 320 6.38 1.93 -9.73
N CYS A 321 7.25 0.98 -9.41
CA CYS A 321 8.37 0.60 -10.27
C CYS A 321 7.88 -0.05 -11.58
N THR A 322 6.88 -0.94 -11.50
CA THR A 322 6.24 -1.53 -12.70
C THR A 322 5.49 -0.48 -13.51
N ALA A 323 4.83 0.49 -12.87
CA ALA A 323 4.22 1.63 -13.57
C ALA A 323 5.27 2.44 -14.37
N GLY A 324 6.42 2.74 -13.75
CA GLY A 324 7.54 3.40 -14.41
C GLY A 324 8.08 2.61 -15.62
N MET A 325 8.25 1.29 -15.46
CA MET A 325 8.67 0.38 -16.53
C MET A 325 7.69 0.39 -17.71
N GLY A 326 6.38 0.28 -17.43
CA GLY A 326 5.36 0.25 -18.47
C GLY A 326 5.27 1.56 -19.26
N ILE A 327 5.38 2.70 -18.56
CA ILE A 327 5.42 4.03 -19.19
C ILE A 327 6.70 4.21 -20.02
N GLY A 328 7.84 3.73 -19.50
CA GLY A 328 9.09 3.63 -20.25
C GLY A 328 8.95 2.83 -21.53
N ALA A 329 8.34 1.64 -21.44
CA ALA A 329 8.10 0.75 -22.56
C ALA A 329 7.22 1.41 -23.65
N MET A 330 6.19 2.17 -23.26
CA MET A 330 5.37 2.92 -24.22
C MET A 330 6.17 4.00 -24.95
N ALA A 331 7.07 4.72 -24.28
CA ALA A 331 7.96 5.69 -24.93
C ALA A 331 8.96 5.03 -25.90
N LEU A 332 9.32 3.76 -25.67
CA LEU A 332 10.22 2.98 -26.52
C LEU A 332 9.51 2.25 -27.68
N MET A 333 8.18 2.38 -27.80
CA MET A 333 7.40 1.62 -28.78
C MET A 333 7.84 1.93 -30.22
N GLY A 334 8.28 0.90 -30.95
CA GLY A 334 8.84 1.05 -32.30
C GLY A 334 10.23 1.70 -32.35
N GLU A 335 10.88 1.94 -31.20
CA GLU A 335 12.28 2.37 -31.07
C GLU A 335 13.16 1.24 -30.50
N ASP A 336 12.62 0.40 -29.61
CA ASP A 336 13.32 -0.75 -29.04
C ASP A 336 12.53 -2.06 -29.24
N PRO A 337 13.17 -3.16 -29.68
CA PRO A 337 12.49 -4.44 -29.89
C PRO A 337 11.91 -5.06 -28.61
N LYS A 338 12.36 -4.68 -27.41
CA LYS A 338 11.83 -5.17 -26.13
C LYS A 338 10.61 -4.39 -25.63
N ALA A 339 10.24 -3.28 -26.26
CA ALA A 339 9.17 -2.41 -25.77
C ALA A 339 7.82 -3.16 -25.59
N GLU A 340 7.44 -3.99 -26.57
CA GLU A 340 6.22 -4.80 -26.49
C GLU A 340 6.26 -5.80 -25.33
N GLU A 341 7.40 -6.48 -25.14
CA GLU A 341 7.59 -7.43 -24.03
C GLU A 341 7.49 -6.74 -22.67
N LEU A 342 8.15 -5.59 -22.50
CA LEU A 342 8.14 -4.84 -21.24
C LEU A 342 6.73 -4.33 -20.90
N LEU A 343 5.99 -3.84 -21.89
CA LEU A 343 4.62 -3.37 -21.69
C LEU A 343 3.67 -4.51 -21.35
N SER A 344 3.74 -5.63 -22.08
CA SER A 344 2.99 -6.85 -21.78
C SER A 344 3.31 -7.38 -20.38
N PHE A 345 4.58 -7.40 -19.99
CA PHE A 345 4.98 -7.85 -18.66
C PHE A 345 4.42 -6.94 -17.57
N ALA A 346 4.51 -5.61 -17.73
CA ALA A 346 3.94 -4.65 -16.77
C ALA A 346 2.42 -4.84 -16.60
N ALA A 347 1.68 -4.95 -17.69
CA ALA A 347 0.23 -5.14 -17.65
C ALA A 347 -0.16 -6.47 -16.98
N GLN A 348 0.57 -7.56 -17.25
CA GLN A 348 0.32 -8.86 -16.63
C GLN A 348 0.62 -8.87 -15.12
N LEU A 349 1.69 -8.20 -14.69
CA LEU A 349 1.99 -8.02 -13.25
C LEU A 349 0.86 -7.28 -12.54
N PHE A 350 0.40 -6.15 -13.08
CA PHE A 350 -0.72 -5.43 -12.49
C PHE A 350 -1.97 -6.30 -12.42
N TYR A 351 -2.34 -6.89 -13.55
CA TYR A 351 -3.57 -7.63 -13.69
C TYR A 351 -3.64 -8.86 -12.78
N GLY A 352 -2.59 -9.68 -12.71
CA GLY A 352 -2.68 -10.99 -12.04
C GLY A 352 -1.71 -11.23 -10.89
N VAL A 353 -0.84 -10.29 -10.57
CA VAL A 353 -0.01 -10.33 -9.34
C VAL A 353 -0.48 -9.27 -8.36
N TYR A 354 -0.56 -8.01 -8.79
CA TYR A 354 -0.80 -6.88 -7.90
C TYR A 354 -2.26 -6.75 -7.49
N PHE A 355 -3.19 -6.54 -8.43
CA PHE A 355 -4.60 -6.31 -8.07
C PHE A 355 -5.26 -7.43 -7.26
N PRO A 356 -4.93 -8.73 -7.45
CA PRO A 356 -5.37 -9.79 -6.55
C PRO A 356 -5.02 -9.61 -5.08
N ARG A 357 -3.94 -8.90 -4.76
CA ARG A 357 -3.52 -8.69 -3.36
C ARG A 357 -4.46 -7.77 -2.59
N GLY A 358 -5.18 -6.93 -3.32
CA GLY A 358 -6.21 -6.08 -2.74
C GLY A 358 -7.50 -6.82 -2.35
N GLY A 359 -7.52 -8.16 -2.47
CA GLY A 359 -8.59 -8.99 -1.94
C GLY A 359 -9.94 -8.81 -2.62
N SER A 360 -10.97 -9.39 -2.00
CA SER A 360 -12.28 -9.62 -2.62
C SER A 360 -13.20 -8.40 -2.57
N TYR A 361 -12.97 -7.47 -1.65
CA TYR A 361 -13.87 -6.34 -1.37
C TYR A 361 -13.21 -4.96 -1.60
N GLY A 362 -12.04 -4.92 -2.25
CA GLY A 362 -11.35 -3.67 -2.58
C GLY A 362 -10.35 -3.23 -1.52
N GLU A 363 -10.03 -4.06 -0.55
CA GLU A 363 -9.12 -3.76 0.55
C GLU A 363 -7.67 -3.45 0.11
N TRP A 364 -6.92 -2.84 1.03
CA TRP A 364 -5.50 -2.56 0.86
C TRP A 364 -4.76 -2.85 2.16
N HIS A 365 -3.86 -3.84 2.11
CA HIS A 365 -3.23 -4.42 3.30
C HIS A 365 -2.17 -3.53 3.95
N GLU A 366 -1.61 -2.54 3.24
CA GLU A 366 -0.65 -1.57 3.82
C GLU A 366 -1.32 -0.35 4.47
N GLY A 367 -2.66 -0.31 4.51
CA GLY A 367 -3.40 0.75 5.20
C GLY A 367 -3.72 1.99 4.35
N ILE A 368 -4.36 2.96 5.01
CA ILE A 368 -5.07 4.05 4.34
C ILE A 368 -4.15 5.00 3.56
N ASP A 369 -2.96 5.31 4.05
CA ASP A 369 -2.01 6.21 3.38
C ASP A 369 -1.39 5.56 2.14
N TYR A 370 -0.98 4.30 2.27
CA TYR A 370 -0.36 3.55 1.19
C TYR A 370 -1.34 3.19 0.07
N TRP A 371 -2.65 3.18 0.35
CA TRP A 371 -3.68 3.13 -0.69
C TRP A 371 -3.54 4.30 -1.67
N SER A 372 -3.51 5.53 -1.15
CA SER A 372 -3.42 6.75 -1.97
C SER A 372 -2.06 6.84 -2.67
N TYR A 373 -1.00 6.56 -1.92
CA TYR A 373 0.37 6.58 -2.44
C TYR A 373 0.55 5.65 -3.63
N THR A 374 0.14 4.39 -3.50
CA THR A 374 0.36 3.37 -4.53
C THR A 374 -0.52 3.60 -5.73
N LEU A 375 -1.82 3.86 -5.51
CA LEU A 375 -2.78 3.99 -6.60
C LEU A 375 -2.54 5.20 -7.48
N TYR A 376 -1.92 6.27 -6.96
CA TYR A 376 -1.51 7.40 -7.76
C TYR A 376 -0.65 6.99 -8.97
N PHE A 377 0.35 6.13 -8.77
CA PHE A 377 1.20 5.63 -9.86
C PHE A 377 0.49 4.61 -10.76
N VAL A 378 -0.34 3.75 -10.16
CA VAL A 378 -1.15 2.75 -10.87
C VAL A 378 -2.08 3.43 -11.88
N PHE A 379 -2.75 4.51 -11.47
CA PHE A 379 -3.70 5.22 -12.31
C PHE A 379 -3.01 5.88 -13.51
N GLN A 380 -1.84 6.50 -13.30
CA GLN A 380 -1.05 7.06 -14.39
C GLN A 380 -0.69 5.99 -15.44
N PHE A 381 -0.28 4.79 -14.99
CA PHE A 381 -0.01 3.68 -15.90
C PHE A 381 -1.27 3.16 -16.59
N ASN A 382 -2.36 2.95 -15.86
CA ASN A 382 -3.61 2.41 -16.41
C ASN A 382 -4.22 3.35 -17.45
N ASP A 383 -4.21 4.65 -17.20
CA ASP A 383 -4.65 5.68 -18.15
C ASP A 383 -3.78 5.64 -19.40
N ALA A 384 -2.46 5.59 -19.22
CA ALA A 384 -1.52 5.54 -20.32
C ALA A 384 -1.68 4.27 -21.18
N LEU A 385 -1.83 3.12 -20.53
CA LEU A 385 -2.06 1.84 -21.17
C LEU A 385 -3.38 1.83 -21.95
N LYS A 386 -4.47 2.34 -21.35
CA LYS A 386 -5.78 2.42 -21.99
C LYS A 386 -5.76 3.34 -23.20
N ALA A 387 -5.14 4.50 -23.10
CA ALA A 387 -4.97 5.43 -24.21
C ALA A 387 -4.13 4.83 -25.35
N ALA A 388 -3.04 4.13 -25.03
CA ALA A 388 -2.15 3.54 -26.01
C ALA A 388 -2.75 2.31 -26.72
N THR A 389 -3.39 1.41 -25.95
CA THR A 389 -3.71 0.05 -26.42
C THR A 389 -5.21 -0.28 -26.39
N GLY A 390 -6.03 0.51 -25.71
CA GLY A 390 -7.42 0.18 -25.41
C GLY A 390 -7.60 -0.81 -24.25
N VAL A 391 -6.52 -1.36 -23.69
CA VAL A 391 -6.60 -2.26 -22.51
C VAL A 391 -6.98 -1.46 -21.28
N ASP A 392 -8.15 -1.77 -20.73
CA ASP A 392 -8.71 -1.08 -19.58
C ASP A 392 -8.61 -1.92 -18.30
N LEU A 393 -7.56 -1.67 -17.53
CA LEU A 393 -7.31 -2.33 -16.25
C LEU A 393 -8.26 -1.87 -15.12
N TYR A 394 -8.98 -0.76 -15.27
CA TYR A 394 -10.03 -0.36 -14.32
C TYR A 394 -11.21 -1.31 -14.31
N ARG A 395 -11.33 -2.19 -15.32
CA ARG A 395 -12.36 -3.24 -15.32
C ARG A 395 -12.08 -4.33 -14.28
N HIS A 396 -10.85 -4.41 -13.74
CA HIS A 396 -10.52 -5.40 -12.71
C HIS A 396 -11.45 -5.25 -11.49
N PRO A 397 -12.02 -6.35 -10.94
CA PRO A 397 -12.99 -6.29 -9.85
C PRO A 397 -12.50 -5.48 -8.64
N TRP A 398 -11.24 -5.71 -8.23
CA TRP A 398 -10.63 -4.95 -7.14
C TRP A 398 -10.61 -3.44 -7.38
N MET A 399 -10.21 -2.99 -8.59
CA MET A 399 -10.17 -1.57 -8.95
C MET A 399 -11.56 -0.93 -8.80
N LYS A 400 -12.62 -1.64 -9.17
CA LYS A 400 -13.99 -1.13 -9.02
C LYS A 400 -14.42 -0.97 -7.56
N SER A 401 -13.94 -1.82 -6.67
CA SER A 401 -14.39 -1.87 -5.27
C SER A 401 -13.52 -1.04 -4.32
N THR A 402 -12.27 -0.75 -4.68
CA THR A 402 -11.29 -0.20 -3.72
C THR A 402 -11.56 1.25 -3.29
N ALA A 403 -12.31 2.02 -4.07
CA ALA A 403 -12.78 3.34 -3.65
C ALA A 403 -13.65 3.27 -2.39
N PHE A 404 -14.55 2.28 -2.33
CA PHE A 404 -15.42 2.10 -1.17
C PHE A 404 -14.63 1.76 0.10
N PHE A 405 -13.61 0.91 0.00
CA PHE A 405 -12.71 0.61 1.12
C PHE A 405 -12.10 1.90 1.69
N LYS A 406 -11.52 2.77 0.85
CA LYS A 406 -10.93 4.04 1.27
C LYS A 406 -11.96 4.97 1.92
N ILE A 407 -13.16 5.09 1.35
CA ILE A 407 -14.24 5.92 1.90
C ILE A 407 -14.71 5.42 3.27
N TYR A 408 -14.80 4.10 3.44
CA TYR A 408 -15.32 3.48 4.65
C TYR A 408 -14.31 3.50 5.81
N THR A 409 -13.02 3.34 5.50
CA THR A 409 -11.91 3.26 6.47
C THR A 409 -11.22 4.60 6.74
N HIS A 410 -11.19 5.50 5.75
CA HIS A 410 -10.62 6.85 5.86
C HIS A 410 -11.66 7.91 5.45
N PRO A 411 -12.77 8.04 6.20
CA PRO A 411 -13.83 9.00 5.90
C PRO A 411 -13.31 10.46 5.88
N PRO A 412 -13.98 11.40 5.18
CA PRO A 412 -13.45 12.75 4.89
C PRO A 412 -13.03 13.60 6.11
N GLN A 413 -13.64 13.34 7.26
CA GLN A 413 -13.52 14.11 8.50
C GLN A 413 -13.78 13.16 9.67
N GLY A 414 -13.28 13.40 10.88
CA GLY A 414 -13.55 12.53 12.05
C GLY A 414 -12.54 11.39 12.22
N GLY A 415 -12.91 10.40 13.03
CA GLY A 415 -12.12 9.17 13.21
C GLY A 415 -12.02 8.30 11.95
N TYR A 416 -10.91 7.56 11.85
CA TYR A 416 -10.51 6.68 10.75
C TYR A 416 -9.82 5.41 11.29
N VAL A 417 -9.50 4.47 10.41
CA VAL A 417 -8.78 3.23 10.72
C VAL A 417 -7.27 3.42 10.48
N PRO A 418 -6.43 3.48 11.54
CA PRO A 418 -5.01 3.80 11.43
C PRO A 418 -4.10 2.57 11.27
N PHE A 419 -4.64 1.37 11.03
CA PHE A 419 -3.85 0.14 11.02
C PHE A 419 -2.75 0.15 9.94
N GLY A 420 -1.57 -0.35 10.33
CA GLY A 420 -0.35 -0.28 9.53
C GLY A 420 0.32 1.09 9.59
N ASP A 421 1.30 1.34 8.73
CA ASP A 421 1.96 2.65 8.69
C ASP A 421 0.98 3.75 8.25
N SER A 422 0.58 4.58 9.22
CA SER A 422 -0.42 5.64 9.08
C SER A 422 0.10 6.97 9.62
N LYS A 423 -0.05 8.05 8.84
CA LYS A 423 0.37 9.41 9.22
C LYS A 423 -0.60 10.09 10.19
N ASN A 424 -1.67 9.40 10.60
CA ASN A 424 -2.61 9.84 11.62
C ASN A 424 -3.25 11.22 11.32
N HIS A 425 -3.67 11.45 10.08
CA HIS A 425 -4.43 12.63 9.67
C HIS A 425 -5.77 12.26 8.99
N ALA A 426 -6.68 13.22 8.89
CA ALA A 426 -7.85 13.11 8.02
C ALA A 426 -7.43 13.26 6.54
N PRO A 427 -8.25 12.82 5.55
CA PRO A 427 -7.88 12.88 4.15
C PRO A 427 -7.44 14.27 3.67
N ASP A 428 -6.35 14.34 2.90
CA ASP A 428 -5.78 15.61 2.43
C ASP A 428 -5.97 15.85 0.91
N ALA A 429 -5.29 16.86 0.37
CA ALA A 429 -5.33 17.21 -1.05
C ALA A 429 -4.89 16.07 -1.99
N PHE A 430 -3.98 15.20 -1.53
CA PHE A 430 -3.49 14.07 -2.30
C PHE A 430 -4.51 12.92 -2.28
N ASP A 431 -5.12 12.63 -1.12
CA ASP A 431 -6.26 11.70 -1.04
C ASP A 431 -7.42 12.14 -1.97
N LYS A 432 -7.72 13.44 -1.98
CA LYS A 432 -8.73 14.04 -2.86
C LYS A 432 -8.41 13.79 -4.33
N LEU A 433 -7.18 14.07 -4.77
CA LEU A 433 -6.74 13.84 -6.15
C LEU A 433 -6.89 12.38 -6.56
N VAL A 434 -6.43 11.45 -5.71
CA VAL A 434 -6.48 10.01 -6.04
C VAL A 434 -7.92 9.51 -6.08
N MET A 435 -8.77 9.91 -5.13
CA MET A 435 -10.20 9.56 -5.18
C MET A 435 -10.91 10.19 -6.39
N MET A 436 -10.52 11.40 -6.81
CA MET A 436 -11.08 12.05 -8.00
C MET A 436 -10.96 11.17 -9.24
N ARG A 437 -9.82 10.47 -9.43
CA ARG A 437 -9.69 9.54 -10.57
C ARG A 437 -10.75 8.43 -10.53
N MET A 438 -10.96 7.83 -9.37
CA MET A 438 -11.93 6.74 -9.19
C MET A 438 -13.36 7.24 -9.43
N ALA A 439 -13.67 8.42 -8.88
CA ALA A 439 -14.95 9.09 -9.08
C ALA A 439 -15.21 9.35 -10.57
N SER A 440 -14.20 9.79 -11.30
CA SER A 440 -14.29 10.08 -12.74
C SER A 440 -14.39 8.85 -13.62
N VAL A 441 -13.56 7.82 -13.38
CA VAL A 441 -13.54 6.59 -14.18
C VAL A 441 -14.87 5.83 -14.09
N TYR A 442 -15.45 5.77 -12.90
CA TYR A 442 -16.66 4.99 -12.65
C TYR A 442 -17.94 5.84 -12.64
N HIS A 443 -17.83 7.16 -12.81
CA HIS A 443 -18.92 8.11 -12.55
C HIS A 443 -19.58 7.87 -11.18
N ASP A 444 -18.74 7.58 -10.18
CA ASP A 444 -19.18 7.14 -8.85
C ASP A 444 -19.59 8.35 -8.01
N THR A 445 -20.90 8.45 -7.76
CA THR A 445 -21.51 9.52 -6.96
C THR A 445 -21.09 9.51 -5.49
N LEU A 446 -20.75 8.35 -4.91
CA LEU A 446 -20.24 8.25 -3.55
C LEU A 446 -18.81 8.77 -3.48
N ALA A 447 -17.97 8.39 -4.44
CA ALA A 447 -16.60 8.88 -4.55
C ALA A 447 -16.56 10.40 -4.81
N TRP A 448 -17.42 10.93 -5.68
CA TRP A 448 -17.54 12.38 -5.88
C TRP A 448 -17.98 13.11 -4.60
N ARG A 449 -18.90 12.52 -3.82
CA ARG A 449 -19.29 13.11 -2.53
C ARG A 449 -18.13 13.15 -1.56
N TYR A 450 -17.29 12.11 -1.54
CA TYR A 450 -16.06 12.08 -0.76
C TYR A 450 -15.07 13.16 -1.20
N VAL A 451 -14.82 13.29 -2.51
CA VAL A 451 -13.96 14.34 -3.08
C VAL A 451 -14.42 15.74 -2.68
N ASN A 452 -15.73 15.99 -2.72
CA ASN A 452 -16.34 17.27 -2.37
C ASN A 452 -16.34 17.54 -0.85
N ALA A 453 -16.35 16.50 -0.03
CA ALA A 453 -16.28 16.62 1.43
C ALA A 453 -14.86 16.93 1.95
N ILE A 454 -13.82 16.77 1.11
CA ILE A 454 -12.44 17.15 1.44
C ILE A 454 -12.21 18.62 1.07
N PRO A 455 -11.99 19.50 2.07
CA PRO A 455 -11.90 20.94 1.84
C PRO A 455 -10.56 21.36 1.21
N ASN A 456 -9.53 20.51 1.28
CA ASN A 456 -8.20 20.84 0.78
C ASN A 456 -8.21 21.01 -0.74
N GLU A 457 -7.51 22.05 -1.20
CA GLU A 457 -7.26 22.27 -2.62
C GLU A 457 -6.12 21.38 -3.12
N ILE A 458 -6.24 20.90 -4.37
CA ILE A 458 -5.16 20.15 -5.02
C ILE A 458 -3.91 21.04 -5.14
N LYS A 459 -2.77 20.51 -4.68
CA LYS A 459 -1.47 21.19 -4.67
C LYS A 459 -0.93 21.38 -6.09
N LYS A 460 -0.14 22.46 -6.28
CA LYS A 460 0.40 22.86 -7.60
C LYS A 460 1.10 21.74 -8.37
N GLY A 461 1.92 20.94 -7.67
CA GLY A 461 2.67 19.84 -8.28
C GLY A 461 1.81 18.70 -8.86
N PHE A 462 0.50 18.67 -8.56
CA PHE A 462 -0.44 17.65 -9.03
C PHE A 462 -1.48 18.19 -10.01
N LEU A 463 -1.35 19.45 -10.47
CA LEU A 463 -2.34 20.07 -11.35
C LEU A 463 -2.44 19.39 -12.73
N ALA A 464 -1.35 18.77 -13.20
CA ALA A 464 -1.37 18.03 -14.46
C ALA A 464 -2.27 16.78 -14.34
N ASP A 465 -2.08 15.99 -13.28
CA ASP A 465 -2.94 14.85 -12.99
C ASP A 465 -4.38 15.30 -12.70
N ALA A 466 -4.56 16.39 -11.95
CA ALA A 466 -5.87 16.93 -11.67
C ALA A 466 -6.64 17.26 -12.95
N LEU A 467 -6.01 17.97 -13.89
CA LEU A 467 -6.61 18.31 -15.17
C LEU A 467 -6.94 17.06 -16.01
N LEU A 468 -6.10 16.03 -15.96
CA LEU A 468 -6.32 14.77 -16.68
C LEU A 468 -7.40 13.89 -16.05
N TRP A 469 -7.56 13.97 -14.73
CA TRP A 469 -8.43 13.09 -13.96
C TRP A 469 -9.77 13.69 -13.66
N ASP A 470 -9.94 15.00 -13.81
CA ASP A 470 -11.21 15.67 -13.64
C ASP A 470 -12.26 15.05 -14.61
N SER A 471 -13.52 14.95 -14.18
CA SER A 471 -14.67 14.75 -15.08
C SER A 471 -15.88 15.56 -14.60
N PRO A 472 -16.86 15.90 -15.46
CA PRO A 472 -18.09 16.52 -14.98
C PRO A 472 -18.70 15.67 -13.86
N GLU A 473 -19.08 16.30 -12.75
CA GLU A 473 -19.78 15.61 -11.68
C GLU A 473 -21.10 15.03 -12.21
N PRO A 474 -21.52 13.85 -11.71
CA PRO A 474 -22.84 13.33 -12.00
C PRO A 474 -23.93 14.32 -11.62
N ALA A 475 -24.94 14.49 -12.48
CA ALA A 475 -26.05 15.43 -12.24
C ALA A 475 -26.84 15.14 -10.95
N VAL A 476 -26.83 13.88 -10.51
CA VAL A 476 -27.49 13.44 -9.27
C VAL A 476 -26.45 12.85 -8.34
N MET A 477 -26.19 13.57 -7.25
CA MET A 477 -25.33 13.12 -6.16
C MET A 477 -26.14 12.35 -5.12
N ILE A 478 -25.61 11.23 -4.62
CA ILE A 478 -26.24 10.49 -3.54
C ILE A 478 -26.19 11.29 -2.23
N ARG A 479 -27.30 11.35 -1.51
CA ARG A 479 -27.41 12.02 -0.21
C ARG A 479 -27.27 11.09 0.98
N GLU A 480 -27.70 9.84 0.81
CA GLU A 480 -27.61 8.78 1.81
C GLU A 480 -26.75 7.64 1.28
N THR A 481 -26.00 6.99 2.18
CA THR A 481 -25.15 5.85 1.81
C THR A 481 -25.86 4.56 2.19
N ASN A 482 -25.96 3.62 1.27
CA ASN A 482 -26.40 2.24 1.57
C ASN A 482 -25.26 1.38 2.13
N ALA A 483 -24.25 2.01 2.75
CA ALA A 483 -23.15 1.28 3.37
C ALA A 483 -23.70 0.47 4.57
N PRO A 484 -23.38 -0.83 4.68
CA PRO A 484 -23.74 -1.59 5.87
C PRO A 484 -23.06 -1.04 7.12
N PHE A 485 -23.66 -1.35 8.26
CA PHE A 485 -23.18 -0.95 9.57
C PHE A 485 -21.75 -1.44 9.88
N ALA A 486 -21.38 -2.61 9.36
CA ALA A 486 -20.04 -3.15 9.46
C ALA A 486 -19.64 -3.97 8.23
N PHE A 487 -18.34 -4.01 7.95
CA PHE A 487 -17.71 -4.87 6.95
C PHE A 487 -16.65 -5.76 7.60
N HIS A 488 -16.58 -7.01 7.12
CA HIS A 488 -15.47 -7.91 7.37
C HIS A 488 -14.65 -8.06 6.08
N TYR A 489 -13.50 -7.39 6.03
CA TYR A 489 -12.49 -7.53 4.98
C TYR A 489 -11.65 -8.78 5.26
N LYS A 490 -12.24 -9.94 4.95
CA LYS A 490 -11.70 -11.26 5.31
C LYS A 490 -10.27 -11.52 4.81
N ASP A 491 -9.90 -11.00 3.64
CA ASP A 491 -8.61 -11.34 3.03
C ASP A 491 -7.44 -10.63 3.74
N ILE A 492 -7.73 -9.56 4.50
CA ILE A 492 -6.78 -8.87 5.38
C ILE A 492 -7.10 -9.03 6.89
N GLY A 493 -8.21 -9.69 7.22
CA GLY A 493 -8.68 -9.91 8.59
C GLY A 493 -9.03 -8.62 9.34
N TRP A 494 -9.68 -7.66 8.68
CA TRP A 494 -10.19 -6.44 9.32
C TRP A 494 -11.69 -6.48 9.47
N VAL A 495 -12.19 -6.11 10.64
CA VAL A 495 -13.61 -5.81 10.86
C VAL A 495 -13.73 -4.33 11.17
N VAL A 496 -14.53 -3.61 10.39
CA VAL A 496 -14.74 -2.17 10.54
C VAL A 496 -16.24 -1.91 10.63
N SER A 497 -16.66 -1.14 11.62
CA SER A 497 -18.00 -0.57 11.72
C SER A 497 -17.93 0.94 11.66
N ASN A 498 -18.75 1.54 10.79
CA ASN A 498 -18.85 2.97 10.59
C ASN A 498 -20.33 3.33 10.42
N ASN A 499 -20.94 3.90 11.47
CA ASN A 499 -22.37 4.22 11.48
C ASN A 499 -22.73 5.45 10.62
N ASN A 500 -21.77 6.33 10.30
CA ASN A 500 -22.03 7.54 9.52
C ASN A 500 -20.77 8.06 8.80
N ILE A 501 -20.66 7.85 7.49
CA ILE A 501 -19.46 8.22 6.72
C ILE A 501 -19.25 9.74 6.61
N PHE A 502 -20.31 10.56 6.57
CA PHE A 502 -20.22 11.97 6.19
C PHE A 502 -20.59 12.98 7.28
N GLU A 503 -21.19 12.55 8.39
CA GLU A 503 -21.47 13.39 9.56
C GLU A 503 -20.51 13.00 10.68
N ALA A 504 -19.33 13.62 10.68
CA ALA A 504 -18.24 13.25 11.58
C ALA A 504 -18.64 13.36 13.06
N ASP A 505 -19.42 14.36 13.43
CA ASP A 505 -19.89 14.63 14.80
C ASP A 505 -20.77 13.51 15.37
N LYS A 506 -21.54 12.81 14.52
CA LYS A 506 -22.43 11.69 14.90
C LYS A 506 -21.79 10.32 14.71
N ARG A 507 -20.56 10.27 14.18
CA ARG A 507 -19.91 9.01 13.85
C ARG A 507 -19.42 8.31 15.10
N VAL A 508 -19.68 7.00 15.19
CA VAL A 508 -18.94 6.05 16.01
C VAL A 508 -18.28 5.06 15.06
N LEU A 509 -16.95 4.98 15.10
CA LEU A 509 -16.17 4.04 14.31
C LEU A 509 -15.46 3.06 15.24
N PHE A 510 -15.67 1.78 14.97
CA PHE A 510 -14.98 0.66 15.59
C PHE A 510 -14.19 -0.08 14.51
N ALA A 511 -12.97 -0.48 14.83
CA ALA A 511 -12.23 -1.40 13.97
C ALA A 511 -11.43 -2.41 14.80
N MET A 512 -11.28 -3.62 14.28
CA MET A 512 -10.44 -4.67 14.83
C MET A 512 -9.65 -5.33 13.71
N ARG A 513 -8.39 -5.69 14.00
CA ARG A 513 -7.53 -6.45 13.11
C ARG A 513 -7.10 -7.77 13.76
N CYS A 514 -7.30 -8.86 13.05
CA CYS A 514 -6.66 -10.15 13.33
C CYS A 514 -6.65 -10.97 12.04
N GLY A 515 -5.52 -11.02 11.34
CA GLY A 515 -5.48 -11.48 9.96
C GLY A 515 -4.09 -11.75 9.41
N LYS A 516 -4.06 -11.98 8.10
CA LYS A 516 -2.83 -12.24 7.35
C LYS A 516 -1.85 -11.08 7.47
N VAL A 517 -0.57 -11.42 7.69
CA VAL A 517 0.57 -10.52 7.57
C VAL A 517 1.14 -10.70 6.17
N PHE A 518 1.08 -9.62 5.38
CA PHE A 518 1.54 -9.62 4.00
C PHE A 518 3.03 -9.30 3.92
N GLY A 519 3.72 -10.01 3.02
CA GLY A 519 5.17 -9.95 2.86
C GLY A 519 5.94 -10.21 4.16
N THR A 520 7.18 -9.72 4.26
CA THR A 520 7.90 -9.64 5.54
C THR A 520 7.37 -8.50 6.41
N GLY A 521 6.04 -8.34 6.52
CA GLY A 521 5.36 -7.33 7.32
C GLY A 521 5.63 -5.87 6.90
N ALA A 522 5.84 -5.60 5.61
CA ALA A 522 6.38 -4.32 5.08
C ALA A 522 5.86 -3.05 5.80
N HIS A 523 4.55 -2.92 5.91
CA HIS A 523 3.86 -1.84 6.63
C HIS A 523 2.85 -2.38 7.65
N SER A 524 2.98 -3.65 8.05
CA SER A 524 2.17 -4.27 9.09
C SER A 524 2.91 -4.25 10.42
N HIS A 525 2.15 -4.16 11.52
CA HIS A 525 2.72 -4.09 12.86
C HIS A 525 2.50 -5.40 13.63
N GLY A 526 3.00 -5.47 14.85
CA GLY A 526 2.70 -6.56 15.79
C GLY A 526 1.33 -6.39 16.45
N ASP A 527 0.27 -6.29 15.66
CA ASP A 527 -1.06 -5.76 16.03
C ASP A 527 -2.21 -6.78 15.91
N GLN A 528 -1.93 -8.08 15.98
CA GLN A 528 -2.99 -9.11 15.98
C GLN A 528 -3.89 -8.97 17.22
N ASN A 529 -5.21 -9.09 17.04
CA ASN A 529 -6.25 -8.80 18.03
C ASN A 529 -6.32 -7.33 18.51
N HIS A 530 -5.64 -6.40 17.84
CA HIS A 530 -5.77 -4.97 18.12
C HIS A 530 -7.15 -4.44 17.71
N PHE A 531 -7.65 -3.45 18.45
CA PHE A 531 -8.91 -2.76 18.14
C PHE A 531 -8.86 -1.28 18.51
N ILE A 532 -9.73 -0.48 17.89
CA ILE A 532 -9.92 0.95 18.16
C ILE A 532 -11.39 1.33 18.28
N ILE A 533 -11.66 2.43 18.98
CA ILE A 533 -12.98 3.06 19.11
C ILE A 533 -12.82 4.57 19.02
N THR A 534 -13.49 5.18 18.06
CA THR A 534 -13.60 6.64 17.93
C THR A 534 -15.05 7.07 17.93
N ALA A 535 -15.33 8.25 18.47
CA ALA A 535 -16.65 8.87 18.41
C ALA A 535 -16.50 10.37 18.13
N GLY A 536 -17.15 10.89 17.09
CA GLY A 536 -16.89 12.25 16.67
C GLY A 536 -15.46 12.41 16.12
N ASN A 537 -14.78 13.41 16.69
CA ASN A 537 -13.33 13.61 16.56
C ASN A 537 -12.54 13.02 17.74
N ASP A 538 -13.20 12.37 18.71
CA ASP A 538 -12.54 11.84 19.89
C ASP A 538 -12.02 10.42 19.63
N ARG A 539 -10.69 10.29 19.64
CA ARG A 539 -9.95 9.03 19.53
C ARG A 539 -9.82 8.39 20.91
N LEU A 540 -10.93 7.81 21.38
CA LEU A 540 -11.11 7.36 22.77
C LEU A 540 -10.33 6.09 23.10
N ILE A 541 -10.40 5.06 22.25
CA ILE A 541 -9.46 3.93 22.26
C ILE A 541 -8.74 3.94 20.93
N TRP A 542 -7.43 4.12 20.95
CA TRP A 542 -6.65 4.52 19.78
C TRP A 542 -5.43 3.62 19.54
N ASP A 543 -4.92 3.66 18.32
CA ASP A 543 -3.66 3.03 17.93
C ASP A 543 -2.51 4.00 18.23
N ALA A 544 -1.65 3.64 19.18
CA ALA A 544 -0.66 4.57 19.69
C ALA A 544 0.58 4.66 18.78
N GLY A 545 1.37 5.69 19.02
CA GLY A 545 2.56 5.99 18.24
C GLY A 545 2.23 6.83 17.02
N TYR A 546 3.28 7.46 16.49
CA TYR A 546 3.21 8.26 15.29
C TYR A 546 4.11 7.67 14.22
N TYR A 547 3.65 7.69 12.97
CA TYR A 547 4.50 7.35 11.84
C TYR A 547 5.24 8.60 11.35
N ASP A 548 6.46 8.81 11.85
CA ASP A 548 7.32 9.90 11.40
C ASP A 548 8.03 9.57 10.08
N TRP A 549 8.69 8.42 10.01
CA TRP A 549 9.20 7.83 8.77
C TRP A 549 9.57 6.35 8.97
N HIS A 550 9.55 5.60 7.87
CA HIS A 550 9.81 4.16 7.89
C HIS A 550 11.17 3.79 8.47
N GLY A 551 11.17 3.11 9.60
CA GLY A 551 12.38 2.60 10.24
C GLY A 551 13.09 3.62 11.14
N SER A 552 12.41 4.71 11.51
CA SER A 552 12.89 5.66 12.52
C SER A 552 13.10 5.01 13.89
N PRO A 553 13.86 5.68 14.79
CA PRO A 553 13.96 5.24 16.17
C PRO A 553 12.60 5.07 16.87
N HIS A 554 11.67 6.01 16.69
CA HIS A 554 10.31 5.92 17.27
C HIS A 554 9.51 4.78 16.64
N HIS A 555 9.51 4.70 15.31
CA HIS A 555 8.83 3.64 14.56
C HIS A 555 9.27 2.25 15.02
N LYS A 556 10.59 2.02 15.12
CA LYS A 556 11.17 0.73 15.53
C LYS A 556 10.94 0.42 17.00
N ALA A 557 11.03 1.41 17.88
CA ALA A 557 10.95 1.19 19.32
C ALA A 557 9.52 1.16 19.85
N PHE A 558 8.55 1.70 19.11
CA PHE A 558 7.18 1.85 19.58
C PHE A 558 6.14 1.54 18.51
N THR A 559 6.00 2.36 17.45
CA THR A 559 4.83 2.32 16.55
C THR A 559 4.54 0.93 15.97
N ILE A 560 5.56 0.17 15.56
CA ILE A 560 5.36 -1.17 14.98
C ILE A 560 5.25 -2.29 16.02
N GLN A 561 5.53 -1.99 17.29
CA GLN A 561 5.58 -2.95 18.37
C GLN A 561 4.19 -3.14 18.97
N THR A 562 3.89 -4.36 19.45
CA THR A 562 2.65 -4.64 20.21
C THR A 562 2.44 -3.71 21.39
N LEU A 563 3.51 -3.13 21.93
CA LEU A 563 3.47 -2.12 22.99
C LEU A 563 2.67 -0.86 22.63
N ALA A 564 2.52 -0.53 21.35
CA ALA A 564 1.74 0.61 20.87
C ALA A 564 0.26 0.26 20.58
N HIS A 565 -0.11 -1.02 20.68
CA HIS A 565 -1.42 -1.51 20.27
C HIS A 565 -2.22 -2.01 21.47
N ASN A 566 -3.54 -1.80 21.42
CA ASN A 566 -4.51 -2.37 22.36
C ASN A 566 -4.54 -3.91 22.29
N ALA A 567 -3.53 -4.58 22.84
CA ALA A 567 -3.25 -6.01 22.72
C ALA A 567 -2.67 -6.54 24.05
N ILE A 568 -1.89 -7.63 24.02
CA ILE A 568 -1.25 -8.21 25.20
C ILE A 568 0.27 -8.34 25.06
N LEU A 569 0.97 -8.36 26.19
CA LEU A 569 2.38 -8.74 26.27
C LEU A 569 2.53 -9.96 27.20
N ILE A 570 3.49 -10.84 26.89
CA ILE A 570 3.86 -11.97 27.74
C ILE A 570 5.25 -11.73 28.29
N ASP A 571 5.36 -11.56 29.62
CA ASP A 571 6.61 -11.19 30.30
C ASP A 571 7.26 -9.90 29.74
N GLY A 572 6.44 -8.98 29.23
CA GLY A 572 6.88 -7.74 28.58
C GLY A 572 7.20 -7.86 27.09
N GLU A 573 7.13 -9.07 26.52
CA GLU A 573 7.44 -9.33 25.12
C GLU A 573 6.17 -9.38 24.25
N GLY A 574 6.20 -8.65 23.13
CA GLY A 574 5.10 -8.53 22.17
C GLY A 574 5.08 -9.62 21.10
N GLN A 575 4.35 -9.33 20.03
CA GLN A 575 4.26 -10.13 18.82
C GLN A 575 5.51 -9.95 17.96
N GLN A 576 5.78 -10.92 17.10
CA GLN A 576 6.83 -10.85 16.09
C GLN A 576 6.46 -9.85 15.01
N ILE A 577 7.40 -8.97 14.66
CA ILE A 577 7.27 -7.98 13.58
C ILE A 577 8.10 -8.40 12.38
N PHE A 578 7.75 -7.90 11.20
CA PHE A 578 8.45 -8.17 9.94
C PHE A 578 8.69 -9.66 9.61
N LYS A 579 7.79 -10.54 10.03
CA LYS A 579 7.92 -11.99 9.91
C LYS A 579 6.70 -12.59 9.22
N THR A 580 6.90 -13.33 8.13
CA THR A 580 5.82 -14.06 7.46
C THR A 580 5.31 -15.21 8.34
N GLY A 581 4.04 -15.59 8.16
CA GLY A 581 3.43 -16.70 8.89
C GLY A 581 3.03 -16.37 10.33
N THR A 582 3.13 -15.11 10.75
CA THR A 582 2.56 -14.59 12.01
C THR A 582 1.11 -14.14 11.82
N ASP A 583 0.36 -14.91 11.04
CA ASP A 583 -1.02 -14.61 10.68
C ASP A 583 -1.95 -14.90 11.85
N GLY A 584 -2.81 -13.92 12.16
CA GLY A 584 -4.02 -14.13 12.96
C GLY A 584 -5.23 -14.45 12.08
N GLU A 585 -6.39 -14.63 12.70
CA GLU A 585 -7.63 -14.90 11.98
C GLU A 585 -8.85 -14.30 12.69
N ILE A 586 -9.81 -13.75 11.94
CA ILE A 586 -11.17 -13.51 12.41
C ILE A 586 -11.97 -14.81 12.30
N LYS A 587 -12.16 -15.51 13.43
CA LYS A 587 -12.86 -16.81 13.47
C LYS A 587 -14.36 -16.70 13.42
N GLU A 588 -14.89 -15.62 13.98
CA GLU A 588 -16.32 -15.36 14.00
C GLU A 588 -16.58 -13.90 13.69
N PHE A 589 -17.56 -13.65 12.83
CA PHE A 589 -18.14 -12.35 12.57
C PHE A 589 -19.64 -12.52 12.36
N THR A 590 -20.45 -11.93 13.23
CA THR A 590 -21.91 -11.88 13.09
C THR A 590 -22.37 -10.43 13.15
N LEU A 591 -23.34 -10.10 12.30
CA LEU A 591 -23.93 -8.77 12.20
C LEU A 591 -25.46 -8.89 12.17
N HIS A 592 -26.11 -8.28 13.14
CA HIS A 592 -27.57 -8.20 13.26
C HIS A 592 -27.99 -6.75 13.50
N GLY A 593 -28.44 -6.06 12.45
CA GLY A 593 -28.78 -4.63 12.53
C GLY A 593 -27.55 -3.79 12.89
N LYS A 594 -27.61 -3.13 14.06
CA LYS A 594 -26.53 -2.29 14.62
C LYS A 594 -25.78 -2.99 15.77
N SER A 595 -25.78 -4.32 15.75
CA SER A 595 -25.11 -5.17 16.74
C SER A 595 -24.17 -6.11 16.02
N LEU A 596 -22.90 -6.13 16.39
CA LEU A 596 -21.91 -7.05 15.84
C LEU A 596 -21.20 -7.83 16.95
N THR A 597 -20.84 -9.07 16.64
CA THR A 597 -19.89 -9.85 17.43
C THR A 597 -18.74 -10.25 16.52
N VAL A 598 -17.51 -10.05 16.98
CA VAL A 598 -16.29 -10.47 16.29
C VAL A 598 -15.40 -11.23 17.26
N GLN A 599 -14.79 -12.32 16.80
CA GLN A 599 -13.75 -13.03 17.54
C GLN A 599 -12.48 -13.17 16.70
N GLY A 600 -11.39 -12.58 17.17
CA GLY A 600 -10.06 -12.77 16.60
C GLY A 600 -9.27 -13.85 17.36
N ASP A 601 -8.42 -14.57 16.64
CA ASP A 601 -7.54 -15.62 17.15
C ASP A 601 -6.09 -15.32 16.78
N ALA A 602 -5.30 -14.99 17.79
CA ALA A 602 -3.87 -14.76 17.69
C ALA A 602 -3.07 -15.88 18.40
N SER A 603 -3.60 -17.11 18.39
CA SER A 603 -3.00 -18.28 19.03
C SER A 603 -1.92 -18.96 18.17
N ASN A 604 -1.73 -18.53 16.92
CA ASN A 604 -0.66 -19.04 16.07
C ASN A 604 0.69 -18.85 16.82
N PRO A 605 1.44 -19.94 17.09
CA PRO A 605 2.65 -19.87 17.91
C PRO A 605 3.72 -18.95 17.31
N ALA A 606 3.72 -18.72 15.99
CA ALA A 606 4.64 -17.79 15.36
C ALA A 606 4.44 -16.34 15.82
N ILE A 607 3.22 -15.93 16.18
CA ILE A 607 2.87 -14.56 16.57
C ILE A 607 3.64 -14.15 17.83
N TYR A 608 3.60 -14.95 18.89
CA TYR A 608 4.29 -14.66 20.16
C TYR A 608 5.51 -15.55 20.38
N ASP A 609 6.16 -16.02 19.31
CA ASP A 609 7.37 -16.85 19.38
C ASP A 609 7.25 -18.03 20.39
N GLY A 610 6.11 -18.74 20.33
CA GLY A 610 5.78 -19.89 21.17
C GLY A 610 5.39 -19.57 22.62
N ARG A 611 5.32 -18.30 23.03
CA ARG A 611 4.95 -17.89 24.41
C ARG A 611 3.47 -18.01 24.72
N VAL A 612 2.62 -18.00 23.69
CA VAL A 612 1.16 -18.09 23.80
C VAL A 612 0.69 -19.40 23.19
N GLN A 613 -0.08 -20.17 23.98
CA GLN A 613 -0.81 -21.35 23.51
C GLN A 613 -2.17 -20.95 22.94
N LYS A 614 -2.84 -19.96 23.57
CA LYS A 614 -4.15 -19.47 23.15
C LYS A 614 -4.27 -17.97 23.43
N PHE A 615 -4.73 -17.21 22.44
CA PHE A 615 -5.20 -15.84 22.63
C PHE A 615 -6.40 -15.57 21.72
N LEU A 616 -7.59 -15.74 22.31
CA LEU A 616 -8.84 -15.33 21.67
C LEU A 616 -9.28 -13.99 22.25
N ARG A 617 -9.73 -13.09 21.38
CA ARG A 617 -10.42 -11.85 21.76
C ARG A 617 -11.78 -11.80 21.12
N ALA A 618 -12.83 -11.81 21.94
CA ALA A 618 -14.20 -11.61 21.49
C ALA A 618 -14.66 -10.19 21.84
N ILE A 619 -15.17 -9.47 20.86
CA ILE A 619 -15.75 -8.13 21.03
C ILE A 619 -17.21 -8.17 20.58
N LYS A 620 -18.11 -7.77 21.49
CA LYS A 620 -19.49 -7.45 21.17
C LYS A 620 -19.65 -5.94 21.16
N TYR A 621 -20.25 -5.40 20.10
CA TYR A 621 -20.56 -3.98 19.96
C TYR A 621 -22.03 -3.82 19.59
N ASP A 622 -22.80 -3.20 20.49
CA ASP A 622 -24.25 -3.09 20.39
C ASP A 622 -24.72 -1.63 20.38
N ASN A 623 -25.73 -1.35 19.55
CA ASN A 623 -26.53 -0.11 19.55
C ASN A 623 -25.70 1.19 19.47
N GLU A 624 -24.55 1.13 18.80
CA GLU A 624 -23.64 2.27 18.66
C GLU A 624 -23.07 2.83 19.97
N ARG A 625 -23.13 2.06 21.06
CA ARG A 625 -22.79 2.56 22.40
C ARG A 625 -22.04 1.59 23.29
N ASP A 626 -22.47 0.34 23.32
CA ASP A 626 -22.03 -0.62 24.33
C ASP A 626 -20.98 -1.56 23.74
N PHE A 627 -19.87 -1.72 24.44
CA PHE A 627 -18.76 -2.59 24.05
C PHE A 627 -18.44 -3.58 25.17
N ILE A 628 -18.31 -4.85 24.81
CA ILE A 628 -17.84 -5.91 25.70
C ILE A 628 -16.67 -6.61 25.03
N ILE A 629 -15.48 -6.44 25.57
CA ILE A 629 -14.24 -7.09 25.14
C ILE A 629 -13.94 -8.21 26.13
N ARG A 630 -13.77 -9.43 25.67
CA ARG A 630 -13.39 -10.59 26.49
C ARG A 630 -12.20 -11.29 25.88
N ASP A 631 -11.19 -11.50 26.69
CA ASP A 631 -10.02 -12.26 26.28
C ASP A 631 -10.01 -13.64 26.93
N GLU A 632 -9.48 -14.62 26.21
CA GLU A 632 -9.09 -15.92 26.73
C GLU A 632 -7.63 -16.15 26.40
N ILE A 633 -6.77 -16.05 27.41
CA ILE A 633 -5.32 -16.08 27.27
C ILE A 633 -4.78 -17.30 28.00
N ILE A 634 -4.03 -18.14 27.28
CA ILE A 634 -3.28 -19.27 27.85
C ILE A 634 -1.83 -19.11 27.40
N ALA A 635 -0.95 -18.78 28.34
CA ALA A 635 0.50 -18.77 28.14
C ALA A 635 1.05 -20.20 28.17
N THR A 636 2.15 -20.44 27.46
CA THR A 636 2.79 -21.77 27.39
C THR A 636 3.42 -22.18 28.72
N LYS A 637 3.79 -21.20 29.55
CA LYS A 637 4.27 -21.35 30.93
C LYS A 637 3.63 -20.26 31.81
N PRO A 638 3.65 -20.39 33.15
CA PRO A 638 3.27 -19.27 34.01
C PRO A 638 4.11 -18.03 33.69
N SER A 639 3.43 -16.93 33.36
CA SER A 639 4.05 -15.67 32.92
C SER A 639 3.28 -14.48 33.48
N ARG A 640 3.93 -13.32 33.60
CA ARG A 640 3.25 -12.06 33.88
C ARG A 640 2.62 -11.55 32.59
N ILE A 641 1.30 -11.47 32.54
CA ILE A 641 0.57 -11.06 31.34
C ILE A 641 0.15 -9.60 31.49
N SER A 642 0.42 -8.80 30.47
CA SER A 642 0.01 -7.40 30.40
C SER A 642 -1.11 -7.22 29.38
N TRP A 643 -2.10 -6.41 29.72
CA TRP A 643 -3.20 -5.98 28.85
C TRP A 643 -3.06 -4.47 28.60
N LEU A 644 -3.02 -4.07 27.34
CA LEU A 644 -2.70 -2.70 26.93
C LEU A 644 -3.94 -1.95 26.44
N LEU A 645 -4.03 -0.68 26.81
CA LEU A 645 -5.02 0.26 26.30
C LEU A 645 -4.40 1.63 26.06
N HIS A 646 -4.73 2.26 24.95
CA HIS A 646 -4.21 3.57 24.58
C HIS A 646 -5.32 4.52 24.16
N SER A 647 -5.10 5.81 24.40
CA SER A 647 -6.03 6.88 24.09
C SER A 647 -5.28 8.17 23.79
N ASP A 648 -5.88 9.03 22.98
CA ASP A 648 -5.41 10.42 22.87
C ASP A 648 -5.80 11.29 24.09
N PHE A 649 -6.66 10.77 24.97
CA PHE A 649 -7.13 11.46 26.16
C PHE A 649 -6.66 10.76 27.44
N PRO A 650 -6.54 11.48 28.58
CA PRO A 650 -6.17 10.87 29.84
C PRO A 650 -7.07 9.69 30.21
N ILE A 651 -6.43 8.55 30.51
CA ILE A 651 -7.11 7.34 30.99
C ILE A 651 -7.16 7.39 32.52
N ASN A 652 -8.36 7.46 33.09
CA ASN A 652 -8.56 7.35 34.54
C ASN A 652 -8.93 5.91 34.87
N TYR A 653 -8.06 5.21 35.60
CA TYR A 653 -8.28 3.83 36.05
C TYR A 653 -8.20 3.74 37.56
N ASP A 654 -9.24 3.19 38.19
CA ASP A 654 -9.23 2.82 39.61
C ASP A 654 -8.99 1.31 39.74
N ALA A 655 -7.80 0.92 40.19
CA ALA A 655 -7.43 -0.47 40.36
C ALA A 655 -8.26 -1.22 41.43
N ALA A 656 -8.87 -0.52 42.38
CA ALA A 656 -9.67 -1.16 43.43
C ALA A 656 -11.06 -1.57 42.91
N SER A 657 -11.74 -0.67 42.20
CA SER A 657 -13.06 -0.95 41.63
C SER A 657 -12.99 -1.58 40.23
N GLY A 658 -11.87 -1.41 39.51
CA GLY A 658 -11.74 -1.70 38.08
C GLY A 658 -12.35 -0.63 37.17
N ALA A 659 -12.84 0.49 37.71
CA ALA A 659 -13.51 1.52 36.92
C ALA A 659 -12.53 2.19 35.95
N ILE A 660 -12.98 2.39 34.70
CA ILE A 660 -12.25 3.11 33.64
C ILE A 660 -13.10 4.27 33.15
N ILE A 661 -12.50 5.44 33.01
CA ILE A 661 -13.11 6.62 32.36
C ILE A 661 -12.10 7.27 31.42
N ILE A 662 -12.50 7.42 30.15
CA ILE A 662 -11.79 8.17 29.12
C ILE A 662 -12.73 9.26 28.64
N ARG A 663 -12.42 10.52 28.96
CA ARG A 663 -13.24 11.68 28.63
C ARG A 663 -12.61 12.45 27.47
N GLY A 664 -13.25 12.36 26.30
CA GLY A 664 -12.94 13.17 25.13
C GLY A 664 -13.52 14.58 25.23
N ASN A 665 -13.52 15.29 24.10
CA ASN A 665 -14.10 16.64 24.02
C ASN A 665 -15.63 16.61 23.91
N GLN A 666 -16.18 15.65 23.17
CA GLN A 666 -17.59 15.50 22.85
C GLN A 666 -18.20 14.22 23.40
N TYR A 667 -17.37 13.20 23.62
CA TYR A 667 -17.80 11.87 24.05
C TYR A 667 -16.99 11.38 25.25
N GLN A 668 -17.56 10.43 26.00
CA GLN A 668 -16.90 9.74 27.09
C GLN A 668 -17.11 8.25 26.95
N LEU A 669 -16.04 7.45 27.08
CA LEU A 669 -16.14 6.03 27.38
C LEU A 669 -16.01 5.85 28.89
N SER A 670 -16.96 5.14 29.48
CA SER A 670 -16.89 4.75 30.90
C SER A 670 -17.29 3.31 31.09
N GLY A 671 -16.72 2.66 32.10
CA GLY A 671 -17.03 1.26 32.35
C GLY A 671 -16.07 0.61 33.34
N ARG A 672 -15.83 -0.68 33.17
CA ARG A 672 -15.11 -1.50 34.14
C ARG A 672 -14.26 -2.58 33.48
N PHE A 673 -13.03 -2.72 33.97
CA PHE A 673 -12.17 -3.88 33.73
C PHE A 673 -12.43 -4.93 34.81
N GLU A 674 -12.89 -6.09 34.40
CA GLU A 674 -13.20 -7.23 35.26
C GLU A 674 -12.13 -8.30 35.11
N THR A 675 -11.64 -8.79 36.25
CA THR A 675 -10.61 -9.81 36.27
C THR A 675 -10.66 -10.64 37.54
N SER A 676 -10.31 -11.92 37.43
CA SER A 676 -10.16 -12.84 38.56
C SER A 676 -8.74 -12.86 39.14
N ALA A 677 -7.74 -12.38 38.40
CA ALA A 677 -6.36 -12.33 38.83
C ALA A 677 -6.08 -11.03 39.61
N ALA A 678 -5.16 -11.09 40.58
CA ALA A 678 -4.65 -9.88 41.21
C ALA A 678 -3.81 -9.10 40.17
N VAL A 679 -4.14 -7.84 39.94
CA VAL A 679 -3.48 -6.98 38.94
C VAL A 679 -2.87 -5.73 39.57
N GLU A 680 -1.86 -5.20 38.90
CA GLU A 680 -1.34 -3.85 39.08
C GLU A 680 -1.51 -3.08 37.77
N ALA A 681 -1.57 -1.75 37.84
CA ALA A 681 -1.72 -0.91 36.66
C ALA A 681 -0.64 0.17 36.62
N ALA A 682 -0.16 0.44 35.41
CA ALA A 682 0.74 1.55 35.12
C ALA A 682 0.07 2.48 34.09
N LEU A 683 0.08 3.78 34.39
CA LEU A 683 -0.36 4.84 33.49
C LEU A 683 0.86 5.66 33.08
N SER A 684 0.98 5.95 31.78
CA SER A 684 2.06 6.77 31.22
C SER A 684 1.53 7.63 30.09
N ASP A 685 2.18 8.77 29.88
CA ASP A 685 2.00 9.64 28.71
C ASP A 685 3.28 9.79 27.88
N ASN A 686 4.28 8.93 28.16
CA ASN A 686 5.60 8.97 27.53
C ASN A 686 5.76 7.80 26.56
N PHE A 687 6.39 8.10 25.42
CA PHE A 687 6.89 7.10 24.49
C PHE A 687 8.27 6.59 24.94
N PRO A 688 8.65 5.33 24.61
CA PRO A 688 10.02 4.86 24.82
C PRO A 688 11.07 5.69 24.10
N VAL A 689 10.71 6.20 22.92
CA VAL A 689 11.49 7.13 22.09
C VAL A 689 10.48 8.12 21.51
N ASP A 690 10.75 9.43 21.56
CA ASP A 690 9.82 10.42 21.00
C ASP A 690 9.83 10.44 19.46
N PRO A 691 8.69 10.72 18.80
CA PRO A 691 8.62 10.88 17.36
C PRO A 691 9.38 12.14 16.89
N ASN A 692 9.76 12.17 15.61
CA ASN A 692 10.41 13.33 15.00
C ASN A 692 9.63 13.89 13.79
N PRO A 693 9.09 15.12 13.86
CA PRO A 693 9.18 16.07 14.97
C PRO A 693 8.37 15.61 16.20
N PRO A 694 8.59 16.24 17.38
CA PRO A 694 7.76 15.98 18.55
C PRO A 694 6.28 16.23 18.23
N LEU A 695 5.42 15.29 18.62
CA LEU A 695 3.98 15.30 18.39
C LEU A 695 3.21 15.28 19.73
N PRO A 696 1.89 15.55 19.73
CA PRO A 696 1.10 15.55 20.95
C PRO A 696 1.26 14.25 21.77
N LYS A 697 1.09 14.37 23.09
CA LYS A 697 1.14 13.19 23.96
C LYS A 697 -0.05 12.27 23.71
N GLN A 698 0.17 10.99 23.93
CA GLN A 698 -0.86 9.96 24.01
C GLN A 698 -0.78 9.29 25.38
N TYR A 699 -1.85 8.67 25.83
CA TYR A 699 -1.96 8.06 27.15
C TYR A 699 -2.05 6.55 27.03
N HIS A 700 -1.32 5.86 27.90
CA HIS A 700 -1.13 4.42 27.85
C HIS A 700 -1.44 3.84 29.23
N LEU A 701 -2.30 2.81 29.26
CA LEU A 701 -2.62 2.00 30.42
C LEU A 701 -2.11 0.58 30.17
N GLU A 702 -1.26 0.09 31.08
CA GLU A 702 -0.88 -1.32 31.17
C GLU A 702 -1.50 -1.91 32.44
N ILE A 703 -2.41 -2.88 32.28
CA ILE A 703 -2.93 -3.70 33.40
C ILE A 703 -2.20 -5.03 33.38
N LYS A 704 -1.46 -5.35 34.45
CA LYS A 704 -0.54 -6.47 34.50
C LYS A 704 -0.86 -7.41 35.66
N THR A 705 -0.82 -8.72 35.43
CA THR A 705 -0.96 -9.70 36.52
C THR A 705 0.19 -9.53 37.51
N LYS A 706 -0.12 -9.46 38.82
CA LYS A 706 0.91 -9.34 39.86
C LYS A 706 1.78 -10.58 39.90
N GLU A 707 1.13 -11.74 39.90
CA GLU A 707 1.78 -13.04 39.85
C GLU A 707 1.87 -13.58 38.42
N ALA A 708 2.81 -14.50 38.23
CA ALA A 708 2.87 -15.29 37.02
C ALA A 708 1.68 -16.26 36.97
N VAL A 709 0.88 -16.17 35.91
CA VAL A 709 -0.28 -17.03 35.69
C VAL A 709 -0.15 -17.74 34.35
N ARG A 710 -0.74 -18.93 34.25
CA ARG A 710 -0.82 -19.63 32.97
C ARG A 710 -2.04 -19.18 32.16
N GLU A 711 -3.15 -18.92 32.85
CA GLU A 711 -4.43 -18.61 32.25
C GLU A 711 -4.94 -17.27 32.79
N TRP A 712 -5.50 -16.45 31.91
CA TRP A 712 -6.13 -15.19 32.28
C TRP A 712 -7.27 -14.86 31.32
N SER A 713 -8.45 -14.59 31.88
CA SER A 713 -9.66 -14.29 31.11
C SER A 713 -10.28 -12.97 31.55
N PRO A 714 -9.62 -11.81 31.30
CA PRO A 714 -10.18 -10.51 31.65
C PRO A 714 -11.32 -10.10 30.72
N ALA A 715 -12.17 -9.19 31.20
CA ALA A 715 -13.18 -8.54 30.39
C ALA A 715 -13.15 -7.01 30.58
N LEU A 716 -13.37 -6.25 29.52
CA LEU A 716 -13.59 -4.82 29.56
C LEU A 716 -14.99 -4.52 29.05
N ILE A 717 -15.81 -3.92 29.91
CA ILE A 717 -17.18 -3.50 29.60
C ILE A 717 -17.18 -1.97 29.56
N LEU A 718 -17.64 -1.39 28.45
CA LEU A 718 -17.66 0.06 28.23
C LEU A 718 -19.01 0.50 27.66
N ALA A 719 -19.43 1.70 28.04
CA ALA A 719 -20.53 2.42 27.44
C ALA A 719 -20.04 3.79 26.96
N LEU A 720 -20.51 4.19 25.78
CA LEU A 720 -20.25 5.49 25.17
C LEU A 720 -21.38 6.47 25.48
N ASP A 721 -21.02 7.60 26.09
CA ASP A 721 -21.92 8.70 26.40
C ASP A 721 -21.54 9.96 25.62
N THR A 722 -22.55 10.75 25.22
CA THR A 722 -22.35 12.09 24.64
C THR A 722 -22.26 13.12 25.77
N LEU A 723 -21.22 13.98 25.72
CA LEU A 723 -20.98 15.04 26.71
C LEU A 723 -21.70 16.35 26.38
N ILE A 724 -22.01 16.58 25.10
CA ILE A 724 -22.71 17.79 24.62
C ILE A 724 -24.18 17.44 24.39
N GLY A 725 -25.07 17.97 25.23
CA GLY A 725 -26.50 17.64 25.24
C GLY A 725 -27.13 17.42 26.62
N LYS A 726 -26.55 17.98 27.70
CA LYS A 726 -27.24 18.26 28.96
C LYS A 726 -27.33 19.75 29.19
#